data_AF-A0A8S9S055-F1
#
_entry.id   AF-A0A8S9S055-F1
#
_cell.length_a   1.000
_cell.length_b   1.000
_cell.length_c   1.000
_cell.angle_alpha   90.00
_cell.angle_beta   90.00
_cell.angle_gamma   90.00
#
_symmetry.space_group_name_H-M   'P 1'
#
loop_
_entity.id
_entity.type
_entity.pdbx_description
1 polymer ?
#
loop_
_entity_poly.entity_id
_entity_poly.type
_entity_poly.pdbx_seq_one_letter_code
_entity_poly.pdbx_strand_id
1 'polypeptide(L)'
;MQRSHARSRLKHKSDMDPLHLQTQPGQRSSLAKPKCKPKKSIILIIVGSAAIALIIFFVCYTFLLSGRNRSVSLRYSVVIDGGSSGTRVHVFGYRIESGNPVFDFSGDDGYASMKLSPGLSSYADDPEGASVSVAELVEFAKGRVPKRVLKESEIRLMATAGMRLLDVSVQERILQVTRRVLRSSGFKFRDESASVISGSDEGVYAWVVANHALGSLGGDPLQTTGIVELGGASTQVTFVSSEHVPSEFLRTITYGNVSYRIYSHSFLNLGQDAAHEKLWESLNNLAANSTEKGIVTDPCTPKGYILDKNSTGEGVVLPGESKFTDSLQAAGNFSKCRSAAFNILQEGKEKCHYKHCSIGSTFTPNLRGSFLATENFFHTSKFFALREKDWLSAMISAGESFCGDDWSKLKVKHPTFKDESLLRYCFSSAYIVSMLHDSLGVALDDQRVEFASEAGEKGIPLDWALGAFILNTVTAISDNSGKSRKILLEFENKKMKPEIEEDTLKVQMIPVHRNSSTTYVFTTKSESKPTKPILLLVLGLFLSIAITLAFLFVLYMILFSGWNLRSSFRYSVVIDAGSSGSRAHVFRYWLESGKPVFDFGEENYASLKLSPGLSSYADNPQGASVSVAELVEFAKGRVPKEMLKKSEIRLMATAGMRLLDVSVQEEILEVTRGVLRSSGFKFQDEWASVISGFDEGMYAWVVANYALGSLGGDPLHTTGIVELGGASAQVTFVSSETAPPGFSRTISYRGVSYKIYSHSFLHYGQDEAQEEILKSLQNSVSFFLLKTHTLFQSFAAANKDGIVTDPCTPKGYVYDNNSVIAAGNYSTCRSVTLAKLQDGKENCAFEHCSIGSTFTPDLQGKFLATENFYHTSKFFGLDEKDWLSEMIKAGKSFCGEEWSKLKEKYPTTKEKYLDGYCFSSAYIISMLHDSLGFALDDERIEFANKAGEKGIALDWALGAFILNTDTTISAYNGRSRKMFG
;
A
#
# COMPACT_ATOMS: atom_id res chain seq x y z
N MET A 1 -87.51 -13.26 12.26
CA MET A 1 -86.62 -12.47 13.15
C MET A 1 -86.11 -11.24 12.40
N GLN A 2 -85.91 -10.12 13.11
CA GLN A 2 -85.22 -8.86 12.76
C GLN A 2 -85.19 -8.42 11.27
N ARG A 3 -85.99 -7.43 10.84
CA ARG A 3 -85.88 -5.95 11.06
C ARG A 3 -84.63 -5.32 10.41
N SER A 4 -84.62 -4.15 9.76
CA SER A 4 -85.62 -3.16 9.26
C SER A 4 -84.85 -1.88 8.85
N HIS A 5 -85.24 -0.95 7.98
CA HIS A 5 -86.30 -0.88 6.97
C HIS A 5 -85.91 0.16 5.88
N ALA A 6 -85.91 -0.29 4.63
CA ALA A 6 -86.66 0.26 3.49
C ALA A 6 -86.86 1.81 3.31
N ARG A 7 -86.34 2.28 2.17
CA ARG A 7 -87.09 2.93 1.04
C ARG A 7 -87.83 4.29 1.22
N SER A 8 -87.26 5.26 0.51
CA SER A 8 -87.82 5.85 -0.75
C SER A 8 -88.91 6.94 -0.76
N ARG A 9 -88.57 8.00 -1.51
CA ARG A 9 -89.33 8.64 -2.62
C ARG A 9 -90.58 9.50 -2.34
N LEU A 10 -90.55 10.67 -3.00
CA LEU A 10 -91.61 11.43 -3.69
C LEU A 10 -92.30 12.64 -3.00
N LYS A 11 -92.04 13.80 -3.64
CA LYS A 11 -93.00 14.83 -4.15
C LYS A 11 -93.59 15.94 -3.23
N HIS A 12 -93.64 17.12 -3.88
CA HIS A 12 -94.61 18.24 -3.79
C HIS A 12 -94.60 19.25 -2.64
N LYS A 13 -93.91 20.38 -2.89
CA LYS A 13 -94.47 21.74 -3.20
C LYS A 13 -95.81 22.19 -2.55
N SER A 14 -95.72 23.13 -1.60
CA SER A 14 -96.55 24.35 -1.40
C SER A 14 -95.93 25.11 -0.21
N ASP A 15 -95.41 26.35 -0.30
CA ASP A 15 -96.04 27.63 -0.68
C ASP A 15 -97.00 28.17 0.40
N MET A 16 -96.67 29.35 0.96
CA MET A 16 -97.52 30.39 1.61
C MET A 16 -96.69 31.34 2.50
N ASP A 17 -96.76 32.63 2.16
CA ASP A 17 -96.42 33.85 2.90
C ASP A 17 -97.44 34.10 4.07
N PRO A 18 -97.53 35.28 4.78
CA PRO A 18 -96.67 36.48 4.82
C PRO A 18 -96.38 37.01 6.26
N LEU A 19 -95.60 38.12 6.43
CA LEU A 19 -96.16 39.40 6.94
C LEU A 19 -95.22 40.62 6.90
N HIS A 20 -95.83 41.76 6.61
CA HIS A 20 -95.35 43.14 6.65
C HIS A 20 -94.71 43.64 7.97
N LEU A 21 -93.82 44.65 7.89
CA LEU A 21 -94.20 46.04 8.28
C LEU A 21 -93.32 47.13 7.62
N GLN A 22 -93.87 48.35 7.55
CA GLN A 22 -93.30 49.53 6.92
C GLN A 22 -92.50 50.39 7.91
N THR A 23 -91.55 51.21 7.43
CA THR A 23 -91.58 52.68 7.64
C THR A 23 -90.55 53.45 6.79
N GLN A 24 -90.89 54.70 6.49
CA GLN A 24 -90.16 55.74 5.73
C GLN A 24 -89.56 56.80 6.71
N PRO A 25 -89.03 57.97 6.29
CA PRO A 25 -87.97 58.21 5.30
C PRO A 25 -86.94 59.30 5.74
N GLY A 26 -85.89 59.50 4.92
CA GLY A 26 -85.60 60.84 4.38
C GLY A 26 -84.41 61.65 4.90
N GLN A 27 -83.47 61.96 4.00
CA GLN A 27 -83.12 63.35 3.67
C GLN A 27 -82.48 63.46 2.27
N ARG A 28 -82.69 64.59 1.60
CA ARG A 28 -82.14 64.91 0.26
C ARG A 28 -80.78 65.63 0.38
N SER A 29 -79.87 65.37 -0.55
CA SER A 29 -79.18 66.43 -1.29
C SER A 29 -78.54 65.90 -2.59
N SER A 30 -78.21 66.80 -3.51
CA SER A 30 -77.98 66.53 -4.94
C SER A 30 -76.56 66.07 -5.30
N LEU A 31 -76.44 65.07 -6.18
CA LEU A 31 -75.17 64.65 -6.79
C LEU A 31 -74.68 65.63 -7.87
N ALA A 32 -73.38 65.96 -7.83
CA ALA A 32 -72.64 66.53 -8.94
C ALA A 32 -71.63 65.50 -9.51
N LYS A 33 -71.50 65.42 -10.85
CA LYS A 33 -70.54 64.53 -11.53
C LYS A 33 -69.11 65.10 -11.44
N PRO A 34 -68.08 64.23 -11.37
CA PRO A 34 -66.99 64.42 -12.33
C PRO A 34 -66.41 63.15 -12.98
N LYS A 35 -66.10 63.34 -14.27
CA LYS A 35 -65.21 62.66 -15.22
C LYS A 35 -64.33 61.47 -14.75
N CYS A 36 -64.35 60.41 -15.56
CA CYS A 36 -63.50 59.22 -15.45
C CYS A 36 -62.07 59.43 -16.00
N LYS A 37 -61.06 58.74 -15.41
CA LYS A 37 -59.71 58.53 -15.98
C LYS A 37 -59.35 57.03 -15.89
N PRO A 38 -58.70 56.41 -16.90
CA PRO A 38 -58.55 54.96 -16.96
C PRO A 38 -57.23 54.40 -16.38
N LYS A 39 -57.33 53.17 -15.86
CA LYS A 39 -56.34 52.06 -15.89
C LYS A 39 -54.85 52.40 -15.67
N LYS A 40 -54.37 52.32 -14.42
CA LYS A 40 -52.95 52.06 -14.08
C LYS A 40 -52.70 50.74 -13.31
N SER A 41 -53.73 50.09 -12.77
CA SER A 41 -53.56 49.01 -11.76
C SER A 41 -53.04 47.66 -12.31
N ILE A 42 -53.37 47.29 -13.55
CA ILE A 42 -53.10 45.93 -14.07
C ILE A 42 -51.62 45.74 -14.47
N ILE A 43 -50.97 46.79 -15.02
CA ILE A 43 -49.56 46.73 -15.41
C ILE A 43 -48.67 46.55 -14.17
N LEU A 44 -49.02 47.19 -13.05
CA LEU A 44 -48.28 47.08 -11.79
C LEU A 44 -48.27 45.64 -11.25
N ILE A 45 -49.37 44.90 -11.40
CA ILE A 45 -49.49 43.51 -10.94
C ILE A 45 -48.62 42.57 -11.78
N ILE A 46 -48.58 42.77 -13.10
CA ILE A 46 -47.75 41.96 -14.02
C ILE A 46 -46.26 42.23 -13.78
N VAL A 47 -45.86 43.50 -13.62
CA VAL A 47 -44.47 43.86 -13.29
C VAL A 47 -44.08 43.33 -11.91
N GLY A 48 -44.98 43.41 -10.92
CA GLY A 48 -44.75 42.87 -9.59
C GLY A 48 -44.58 41.35 -9.56
N SER A 49 -45.41 40.60 -10.30
CA SER A 49 -45.27 39.14 -10.37
C SER A 49 -43.99 38.69 -11.08
N ALA A 50 -43.57 39.40 -12.13
CA ALA A 50 -42.29 39.14 -12.81
C ALA A 50 -41.08 39.45 -11.90
N ALA A 51 -41.13 40.54 -11.12
CA ALA A 51 -40.09 40.87 -10.15
C ALA A 51 -39.99 39.83 -9.03
N ILE A 52 -41.12 39.36 -8.49
CA ILE A 52 -41.16 38.29 -7.48
C ILE A 52 -40.61 36.98 -8.04
N ALA A 53 -40.96 36.61 -9.27
CA ALA A 53 -40.42 35.43 -9.94
C ALA A 53 -38.89 35.51 -10.15
N LEU A 54 -38.37 36.69 -10.53
CA LEU A 54 -36.92 36.93 -10.64
C LEU A 54 -36.20 36.87 -9.28
N ILE A 55 -36.81 37.40 -8.21
CA ILE A 55 -36.26 37.30 -6.85
C ILE A 55 -36.23 35.85 -6.38
N ILE A 56 -37.32 35.09 -6.57
CA ILE A 56 -37.35 33.66 -6.24
C ILE A 56 -36.33 32.89 -7.07
N PHE A 57 -36.19 33.16 -8.37
CA PHE A 57 -35.16 32.57 -9.21
C PHE A 57 -33.75 32.90 -8.69
N PHE A 58 -33.47 34.14 -8.31
CA PHE A 58 -32.16 34.56 -7.78
C PHE A 58 -31.87 33.95 -6.40
N VAL A 59 -32.87 33.84 -5.52
CA VAL A 59 -32.75 33.16 -4.21
C VAL A 59 -32.54 31.66 -4.40
N CYS A 60 -33.27 31.00 -5.29
CA CYS A 60 -33.04 29.59 -5.63
C CYS A 60 -31.66 29.37 -6.28
N TYR A 61 -31.24 30.25 -7.20
CA TYR A 61 -29.93 30.20 -7.85
C TYR A 61 -28.78 30.39 -6.84
N THR A 62 -28.91 31.33 -5.92
CA THR A 62 -27.93 31.53 -4.84
C THR A 62 -27.94 30.41 -3.80
N PHE A 63 -29.09 29.79 -3.48
CA PHE A 63 -29.14 28.57 -2.65
C PHE A 63 -28.51 27.35 -3.36
N LEU A 64 -28.76 27.17 -4.66
CA LEU A 64 -28.18 26.09 -5.46
C LEU A 64 -26.67 26.25 -5.67
N LEU A 65 -26.17 27.49 -5.75
CA LEU A 65 -24.73 27.79 -5.74
C LEU A 65 -24.12 27.64 -4.33
N SER A 66 -24.81 28.08 -3.28
CA SER A 66 -24.33 27.98 -1.89
C SER A 66 -24.34 26.54 -1.35
N GLY A 67 -25.08 25.64 -1.99
CA GLY A 67 -25.02 24.19 -1.74
C GLY A 67 -23.73 23.52 -2.24
N ARG A 68 -22.83 24.24 -2.90
CA ARG A 68 -21.61 23.69 -3.50
C ARG A 68 -20.35 24.13 -2.72
N ASN A 69 -19.71 23.17 -2.05
CA ASN A 69 -18.44 23.27 -1.33
C ASN A 69 -18.35 24.26 -0.15
N ARG A 70 -18.72 23.78 1.04
CA ARG A 70 -17.73 23.85 2.15
C ARG A 70 -16.69 22.77 1.90
N SER A 71 -15.65 23.12 1.13
CA SER A 71 -14.48 22.26 0.96
C SER A 71 -13.81 22.08 2.33
N VAL A 72 -13.86 20.89 2.91
CA VAL A 72 -12.94 20.54 3.99
C VAL A 72 -11.53 20.61 3.41
N SER A 73 -10.71 21.54 3.88
CA SER A 73 -9.39 21.79 3.31
C SER A 73 -8.43 20.70 3.76
N LEU A 74 -8.10 19.76 2.88
CA LEU A 74 -6.96 18.86 3.05
C LEU A 74 -5.68 19.69 3.19
N ARG A 75 -4.94 19.46 4.28
CA ARG A 75 -3.65 20.07 4.62
C ARG A 75 -2.56 19.01 4.47
N TYR A 76 -1.32 19.47 4.33
CA TYR A 76 -0.15 18.59 4.24
C TYR A 76 0.97 19.04 5.15
N SER A 77 1.73 18.09 5.66
CA SER A 77 2.98 18.29 6.39
C SER A 77 4.04 17.33 5.86
N VAL A 78 5.31 17.73 5.89
CA VAL A 78 6.44 16.96 5.37
C VAL A 78 7.49 16.80 6.47
N VAL A 79 7.96 15.58 6.69
CA VAL A 79 9.02 15.24 7.64
C VAL A 79 10.12 14.48 6.90
N ILE A 80 11.37 14.89 7.07
CA ILE A 80 12.56 14.20 6.57
C ILE A 80 13.30 13.58 7.76
N ASP A 81 13.30 12.26 7.84
CA ASP A 81 14.17 11.49 8.74
C ASP A 81 15.60 11.47 8.20
N GLY A 82 16.52 12.04 8.97
CA GLY A 82 17.96 11.96 8.73
C GLY A 82 18.58 10.71 9.35
N GLY A 83 18.18 9.53 8.87
CA GLY A 83 18.61 8.22 9.37
C GLY A 83 20.07 7.89 9.07
N SER A 84 20.65 6.97 9.87
CA SER A 84 22.03 6.50 9.70
C SER A 84 22.24 5.69 8.41
N SER A 85 21.30 4.78 8.09
CA SER A 85 21.35 3.94 6.88
C SER A 85 20.72 4.58 5.64
N GLY A 86 20.37 5.86 5.69
CA GLY A 86 19.72 6.59 4.60
C GLY A 86 18.71 7.63 5.10
N THR A 87 18.45 8.63 4.26
CA THR A 87 17.57 9.76 4.53
C THR A 87 16.19 9.52 3.90
N ARG A 88 15.10 9.64 4.67
CA ARG A 88 13.74 9.32 4.21
C ARG A 88 12.82 10.53 4.31
N VAL A 89 12.06 10.84 3.27
CA VAL A 89 11.00 11.86 3.30
C VAL A 89 9.64 11.21 3.46
N HIS A 90 8.77 11.86 4.21
CA HIS A 90 7.39 11.51 4.45
C HIS A 90 6.50 12.71 4.17
N VAL A 91 5.42 12.51 3.43
CA VAL A 91 4.38 13.51 3.16
C VAL A 91 3.07 12.99 3.75
N PHE A 92 2.49 13.76 4.66
CA PHE A 92 1.27 13.40 5.39
C PHE A 92 0.12 14.33 4.99
N GLY A 93 -0.96 13.77 4.44
CA GLY A 93 -2.24 14.44 4.21
C GLY A 93 -3.15 14.34 5.44
N TYR A 94 -3.79 15.45 5.84
CA TYR A 94 -4.70 15.45 6.99
C TYR A 94 -5.82 16.50 6.90
N ARG A 95 -6.92 16.23 7.59
CA ARG A 95 -8.13 17.08 7.60
C ARG A 95 -8.35 17.66 8.99
N ILE A 96 -9.02 18.81 9.08
CA ILE A 96 -9.50 19.35 10.35
C ILE A 96 -11.01 19.20 10.41
N GLU A 97 -11.51 18.37 11.31
CA GLU A 97 -12.93 18.14 11.50
C GLU A 97 -13.35 18.52 12.92
N SER A 98 -14.34 19.41 13.04
CA SER A 98 -14.84 19.94 14.32
C SER A 98 -13.76 20.52 15.26
N GLY A 99 -12.64 20.98 14.69
CA GLY A 99 -11.51 21.54 15.44
C GLY A 99 -10.40 20.55 15.79
N ASN A 100 -10.56 19.25 15.52
CA ASN A 100 -9.54 18.23 15.75
C ASN A 100 -8.90 17.79 14.42
N PRO A 101 -7.62 17.36 14.42
CA PRO A 101 -7.05 16.71 13.25
C PRO A 101 -7.63 15.31 13.09
N VAL A 102 -8.01 14.98 11.86
CA VAL A 102 -8.35 13.62 11.45
C VAL A 102 -7.26 13.15 10.52
N PHE A 103 -6.55 12.13 10.97
CA PHE A 103 -5.48 11.48 10.21
C PHE A 103 -6.05 10.30 9.44
N ASP A 104 -5.79 10.28 8.14
CA ASP A 104 -6.25 9.24 7.23
C ASP A 104 -5.06 8.83 6.37
N PHE A 105 -4.35 7.81 6.83
CA PHE A 105 -3.16 7.27 6.16
C PHE A 105 -3.51 6.25 5.06
N SER A 106 -4.79 6.12 4.71
CA SER A 106 -5.26 5.16 3.70
C SER A 106 -5.42 5.80 2.32
N GLY A 107 -4.79 5.20 1.30
CA GLY A 107 -4.86 5.61 -0.10
C GLY A 107 -3.86 6.71 -0.52
N ASP A 108 -3.71 6.87 -1.85
CA ASP A 108 -2.70 7.70 -2.54
C ASP A 108 -2.60 9.17 -2.03
N ASP A 109 -3.70 9.76 -1.55
CA ASP A 109 -3.75 11.17 -1.10
C ASP A 109 -3.35 11.38 0.38
N GLY A 110 -3.19 10.29 1.17
CA GLY A 110 -3.08 10.34 2.64
C GLY A 110 -1.66 10.24 3.20
N TYR A 111 -0.81 9.37 2.63
CA TYR A 111 0.56 9.15 3.07
C TYR A 111 1.46 8.76 1.89
N ALA A 112 2.69 9.28 1.88
CA ALA A 112 3.67 9.04 0.84
C ALA A 112 5.09 9.11 1.42
N SER A 113 6.00 8.22 0.99
CA SER A 113 7.41 8.27 1.41
C SER A 113 8.40 7.79 0.35
N MET A 114 9.67 8.20 0.50
CA MET A 114 10.81 7.83 -0.34
C MET A 114 12.07 7.87 0.53
N LYS A 115 13.01 6.92 0.34
CA LYS A 115 14.30 6.86 1.03
C LYS A 115 15.44 6.89 0.02
N LEU A 116 16.46 7.70 0.30
CA LEU A 116 17.75 7.68 -0.38
C LEU A 116 18.84 7.18 0.57
N SER A 117 19.87 6.56 0.01
CA SER A 117 21.09 6.18 0.72
C SER A 117 22.30 6.84 0.04
N PRO A 118 23.38 7.18 0.77
CA PRO A 118 23.59 6.94 2.20
C PRO A 118 22.86 7.95 3.12
N GLY A 119 22.99 7.77 4.44
CA GLY A 119 22.42 8.66 5.45
C GLY A 119 23.14 10.01 5.53
N LEU A 120 22.50 11.02 6.14
CA LEU A 120 23.07 12.38 6.24
C LEU A 120 24.48 12.41 6.87
N SER A 121 24.79 11.49 7.78
CA SER A 121 26.08 11.43 8.46
C SER A 121 27.24 10.96 7.57
N SER A 122 26.96 10.30 6.44
CA SER A 122 28.00 9.90 5.47
C SER A 122 28.56 11.09 4.67
N TYR A 123 27.92 12.26 4.77
CA TYR A 123 28.40 13.53 4.20
C TYR A 123 29.27 14.34 5.20
N ALA A 124 29.91 13.67 6.16
CA ALA A 124 30.86 14.31 7.09
C ALA A 124 32.08 14.90 6.34
N ASP A 125 32.62 14.10 5.41
CA ASP A 125 33.66 14.43 4.41
C ASP A 125 33.30 15.63 3.53
N ASP A 126 32.14 15.53 2.86
CA ASP A 126 31.59 16.55 1.96
C ASP A 126 30.15 16.92 2.33
N PRO A 127 29.96 17.92 3.21
CA PRO A 127 28.63 18.38 3.60
C PRO A 127 27.78 18.95 2.46
N GLU A 128 28.39 19.42 1.35
CA GLU A 128 27.63 19.99 0.24
C GLU A 128 26.97 18.88 -0.61
N GLY A 129 27.52 17.66 -0.63
CA GLY A 129 26.87 16.47 -1.20
C GLY A 129 25.48 16.18 -0.61
N ALA A 130 25.26 16.48 0.68
CA ALA A 130 23.94 16.37 1.32
C ALA A 130 22.88 17.29 0.70
N SER A 131 23.28 18.34 -0.02
CA SER A 131 22.34 19.22 -0.75
C SER A 131 21.59 18.48 -1.85
N VAL A 132 22.26 17.56 -2.55
CA VAL A 132 21.69 16.81 -3.69
C VAL A 132 20.62 15.85 -3.18
N SER A 133 20.99 15.01 -2.21
CA SER A 133 20.07 14.04 -1.59
C SER A 133 18.85 14.73 -0.96
N VAL A 134 19.02 15.83 -0.21
CA VAL A 134 17.88 16.55 0.37
C VAL A 134 17.06 17.32 -0.68
N ALA A 135 17.67 17.81 -1.76
CA ALA A 135 16.92 18.47 -2.84
C ALA A 135 16.00 17.49 -3.57
N GLU A 136 16.47 16.28 -3.84
CA GLU A 136 15.68 15.22 -4.49
C GLU A 136 14.46 14.82 -3.63
N LEU A 137 14.68 14.58 -2.33
CA LEU A 137 13.61 14.34 -1.34
C LEU A 137 12.60 15.51 -1.27
N VAL A 138 13.06 16.75 -1.46
CA VAL A 138 12.20 17.94 -1.53
C VAL A 138 11.38 18.00 -2.83
N GLU A 139 11.93 17.60 -3.97
CA GLU A 139 11.18 17.52 -5.23
C GLU A 139 10.11 16.42 -5.19
N PHE A 140 10.42 15.26 -4.61
CA PHE A 140 9.42 14.23 -4.30
C PHE A 140 8.26 14.82 -3.47
N ALA A 141 8.58 15.53 -2.38
CA ALA A 141 7.56 16.15 -1.54
C ALA A 141 6.71 17.21 -2.28
N LYS A 142 7.34 18.02 -3.15
CA LYS A 142 6.63 18.98 -4.03
C LYS A 142 5.71 18.29 -5.03
N GLY A 143 6.05 17.08 -5.49
CA GLY A 143 5.19 16.26 -6.35
C GLY A 143 3.87 15.88 -5.68
N ARG A 144 3.92 15.55 -4.37
CA ARG A 144 2.76 15.11 -3.58
C ARG A 144 1.91 16.25 -3.00
N VAL A 145 2.48 17.44 -2.77
CA VAL A 145 1.75 18.56 -2.14
C VAL A 145 1.22 19.56 -3.19
N PRO A 146 -0.11 19.78 -3.29
CA PRO A 146 -0.68 20.68 -4.29
C PRO A 146 -0.14 22.12 -4.18
N LYS A 147 0.33 22.69 -5.29
CA LYS A 147 0.97 24.03 -5.38
C LYS A 147 0.22 25.16 -4.67
N ARG A 148 -1.12 25.05 -4.53
CA ARG A 148 -1.98 26.01 -3.83
C ARG A 148 -1.83 26.03 -2.30
N VAL A 149 -1.41 24.92 -1.68
CA VAL A 149 -1.19 24.77 -0.23
C VAL A 149 0.29 24.59 0.14
N LEU A 150 1.18 24.41 -0.84
CA LEU A 150 2.63 24.23 -0.63
C LEU A 150 3.23 25.23 0.38
N LYS A 151 2.91 26.53 0.25
CA LYS A 151 3.41 27.60 1.13
C LYS A 151 2.82 27.60 2.54
N GLU A 152 1.73 26.86 2.76
CA GLU A 152 1.08 26.69 4.07
C GLU A 152 1.55 25.38 4.75
N SER A 153 1.93 24.38 3.95
CA SER A 153 2.46 23.10 4.37
C SER A 153 3.85 23.22 4.98
N GLU A 154 4.02 22.69 6.18
CA GLU A 154 5.29 22.69 6.88
C GLU A 154 6.23 21.59 6.35
N ILE A 155 7.52 21.90 6.25
CA ILE A 155 8.57 20.91 6.02
C ILE A 155 9.55 20.94 7.20
N ARG A 156 10.00 19.77 7.64
CA ARG A 156 10.91 19.60 8.78
C ARG A 156 11.94 18.52 8.44
N LEU A 157 13.14 18.64 8.96
CA LEU A 157 14.19 17.63 8.91
C LEU A 157 14.64 17.32 10.34
N MET A 158 14.59 16.05 10.70
CA MET A 158 14.81 15.56 12.05
C MET A 158 15.79 14.40 11.94
N ALA A 159 17.06 14.66 12.20
CA ALA A 159 18.12 13.68 12.05
C ALA A 159 18.38 12.90 13.34
N THR A 160 18.68 11.61 13.21
CA THR A 160 18.70 10.65 14.32
C THR A 160 20.13 10.25 14.69
N ALA A 161 20.33 9.01 15.16
CA ALA A 161 21.59 8.53 15.72
C ALA A 161 22.83 8.75 14.85
N GLY A 162 22.74 8.58 13.53
CA GLY A 162 23.90 8.75 12.63
C GLY A 162 24.50 10.16 12.74
N MET A 163 23.66 11.19 12.79
CA MET A 163 24.12 12.56 13.01
C MET A 163 24.56 12.80 14.47
N ARG A 164 23.93 12.14 15.46
CA ARG A 164 24.35 12.20 16.89
C ARG A 164 25.79 11.68 17.12
N LEU A 165 26.31 10.81 16.25
CA LEU A 165 27.69 10.29 16.33
C LEU A 165 28.76 11.27 15.86
N LEU A 166 28.40 12.25 15.02
CA LEU A 166 29.35 13.22 14.49
C LEU A 166 29.65 14.33 15.50
N ASP A 167 30.82 14.95 15.38
CA ASP A 167 31.13 16.19 16.08
C ASP A 167 30.09 17.28 15.79
N VAL A 168 29.71 18.07 16.80
CA VAL A 168 28.71 19.15 16.68
C VAL A 168 29.06 20.14 15.55
N SER A 169 30.36 20.38 15.31
CA SER A 169 30.82 21.25 14.21
C SER A 169 30.56 20.65 12.81
N VAL A 170 30.55 19.32 12.69
CA VAL A 170 30.23 18.58 11.45
C VAL A 170 28.73 18.52 11.26
N GLN A 171 27.99 18.20 12.34
CA GLN A 171 26.52 18.21 12.36
C GLN A 171 25.96 19.53 11.82
N GLU A 172 26.48 20.65 12.33
CA GLU A 172 25.99 21.99 11.97
C GLU A 172 26.40 22.38 10.53
N ARG A 173 27.54 21.92 9.99
CA ARG A 173 27.87 22.13 8.56
C ARG A 173 26.85 21.45 7.65
N ILE A 174 26.55 20.18 7.89
CA ILE A 174 25.55 19.41 7.14
C ILE A 174 24.16 20.07 7.30
N LEU A 175 23.75 20.41 8.53
CA LEU A 175 22.46 21.06 8.77
C LEU A 175 22.35 22.45 8.12
N GLN A 176 23.43 23.23 7.98
CA GLN A 176 23.38 24.49 7.24
C GLN A 176 23.18 24.29 5.74
N VAL A 177 23.73 23.22 5.17
CA VAL A 177 23.46 22.84 3.78
C VAL A 177 22.00 22.40 3.62
N THR A 178 21.49 21.52 4.48
CA THR A 178 20.08 21.08 4.37
C THR A 178 19.10 22.23 4.62
N ARG A 179 19.33 23.11 5.60
CA ARG A 179 18.55 24.35 5.81
C ARG A 179 18.53 25.22 4.56
N ARG A 180 19.65 25.34 3.82
CA ARG A 180 19.72 26.12 2.56
C ARG A 180 18.74 25.57 1.50
N VAL A 181 18.70 24.25 1.35
CA VAL A 181 17.76 23.56 0.45
C VAL A 181 16.32 23.76 0.92
N LEU A 182 16.04 23.54 2.21
CA LEU A 182 14.70 23.62 2.79
C LEU A 182 14.11 25.04 2.76
N ARG A 183 14.91 26.09 3.01
CA ARG A 183 14.51 27.50 2.80
C ARG A 183 14.08 27.76 1.35
N SER A 184 14.73 27.11 0.38
CA SER A 184 14.50 27.27 -1.06
C SER A 184 13.38 26.37 -1.61
N SER A 185 12.82 25.49 -0.78
CA SER A 185 11.81 24.50 -1.17
C SER A 185 10.43 25.09 -1.51
N GLY A 186 10.11 26.29 -1.03
CA GLY A 186 8.77 26.87 -1.17
C GLY A 186 7.70 26.31 -0.23
N PHE A 187 8.06 25.32 0.60
CA PHE A 187 7.30 24.93 1.80
C PHE A 187 7.44 25.98 2.91
N LYS A 188 6.57 25.91 3.92
CA LYS A 188 6.71 26.67 5.17
C LYS A 188 7.83 26.05 6.01
N PHE A 189 9.01 26.67 5.95
CA PHE A 189 10.20 26.24 6.68
C PHE A 189 10.67 27.28 7.70
N ARG A 190 11.33 26.82 8.77
CA ARG A 190 12.15 27.63 9.69
C ARG A 190 13.38 26.84 10.07
N ASP A 191 14.51 27.50 10.30
CA ASP A 191 15.80 26.83 10.52
C ASP A 191 15.80 25.89 11.74
N GLU A 192 15.00 26.18 12.77
CA GLU A 192 14.84 25.33 13.96
C GLU A 192 14.05 24.03 13.67
N SER A 193 13.40 23.94 12.51
CA SER A 193 12.76 22.71 12.02
C SER A 193 13.71 21.83 11.20
N ALA A 194 15.00 22.16 11.11
CA ALA A 194 16.06 21.25 10.68
C ALA A 194 17.07 21.08 11.83
N SER A 195 17.05 19.92 12.49
CA SER A 195 17.84 19.65 13.70
C SER A 195 18.18 18.17 13.88
N VAL A 196 19.17 17.89 14.73
CA VAL A 196 19.38 16.54 15.28
C VAL A 196 18.47 16.39 16.51
N ILE A 197 17.65 15.34 16.55
CA ILE A 197 16.72 15.11 17.66
C ILE A 197 17.37 14.29 18.78
N SER A 198 16.87 14.43 20.01
CA SER A 198 17.30 13.53 21.07
C SER A 198 16.71 12.14 20.84
N GLY A 199 17.48 11.09 21.13
CA GLY A 199 16.98 9.73 20.97
C GLY A 199 15.82 9.38 21.93
N SER A 200 15.62 10.14 23.01
CA SER A 200 14.41 10.04 23.83
C SER A 200 13.17 10.58 23.11
N ASP A 201 13.32 11.62 22.28
CA ASP A 201 12.20 12.15 21.49
C ASP A 201 11.84 11.20 20.36
N GLU A 202 12.85 10.65 19.67
CA GLU A 202 12.72 9.56 18.68
C GLU A 202 11.90 8.39 19.24
N GLY A 203 12.27 7.87 20.42
CA GLY A 203 11.52 6.82 21.11
C GLY A 203 10.10 7.23 21.55
N VAL A 204 9.90 8.48 21.99
CA VAL A 204 8.55 9.00 22.31
C VAL A 204 7.68 9.09 21.06
N TYR A 205 8.24 9.48 19.91
CA TYR A 205 7.50 9.53 18.66
C TYR A 205 7.14 8.12 18.17
N ALA A 206 8.06 7.16 18.23
CA ALA A 206 7.78 5.74 17.96
C ALA A 206 6.63 5.22 18.86
N TRP A 207 6.66 5.55 20.15
CA TRP A 207 5.60 5.19 21.10
C TRP A 207 4.25 5.86 20.77
N VAL A 208 4.26 7.12 20.30
CA VAL A 208 3.05 7.84 19.90
C VAL A 208 2.37 7.17 18.70
N VAL A 209 3.13 6.79 17.66
CA VAL A 209 2.54 6.14 16.47
C VAL A 209 1.99 4.75 16.82
N ALA A 210 2.72 3.96 17.64
CA ALA A 210 2.26 2.66 18.11
C ALA A 210 0.91 2.73 18.85
N ASN A 211 0.79 3.67 19.80
CA ASN A 211 -0.43 3.82 20.59
C ASN A 211 -1.56 4.53 19.84
N HIS A 212 -1.24 5.35 18.83
CA HIS A 212 -2.24 5.86 17.89
C HIS A 212 -2.79 4.71 17.02
N ALA A 213 -1.92 3.84 16.51
CA ALA A 213 -2.28 2.69 15.68
C ALA A 213 -3.17 1.68 16.42
N LEU A 214 -2.84 1.38 17.67
CA LEU A 214 -3.60 0.49 18.54
C LEU A 214 -4.85 1.15 19.18
N GLY A 215 -5.06 2.45 18.97
CA GLY A 215 -6.22 3.18 19.52
C GLY A 215 -6.19 3.45 21.03
N SER A 216 -5.07 3.17 21.70
CA SER A 216 -4.86 3.40 23.14
C SER A 216 -4.47 4.86 23.47
N LEU A 217 -3.95 5.62 22.49
CA LEU A 217 -3.56 7.02 22.66
C LEU A 217 -4.79 7.92 22.88
N GLY A 218 -4.77 8.68 23.98
CA GLY A 218 -5.93 9.40 24.51
C GLY A 218 -6.74 8.62 25.56
N GLY A 219 -6.42 7.34 25.79
CA GLY A 219 -6.97 6.48 26.84
C GLY A 219 -6.11 6.40 28.11
N ASP A 220 -6.31 5.36 28.91
CA ASP A 220 -5.56 5.10 30.15
C ASP A 220 -4.05 4.91 29.89
N PRO A 221 -3.15 5.71 30.51
CA PRO A 221 -1.70 5.54 30.40
C PRO A 221 -1.17 4.14 30.73
N LEU A 222 -1.85 3.36 31.59
CA LEU A 222 -1.40 2.00 31.93
C LEU A 222 -1.83 0.93 30.92
N GLN A 223 -2.71 1.26 29.97
CA GLN A 223 -3.15 0.38 28.87
C GLN A 223 -2.38 0.62 27.56
N THR A 224 -1.31 1.43 27.60
CA THR A 224 -0.49 1.73 26.42
C THR A 224 0.57 0.65 26.21
N THR A 225 0.80 0.30 24.94
CA THR A 225 1.84 -0.64 24.51
C THR A 225 3.19 0.08 24.47
N GLY A 226 4.22 -0.55 25.01
CA GLY A 226 5.60 -0.08 24.92
C GLY A 226 6.19 -0.29 23.52
N ILE A 227 7.33 0.32 23.23
CA ILE A 227 8.06 0.10 21.99
C ILE A 227 9.55 -0.10 22.27
N VAL A 228 10.16 -1.02 21.53
CA VAL A 228 11.60 -1.24 21.48
C VAL A 228 12.03 -1.18 20.01
N GLU A 229 12.77 -0.15 19.64
CA GLU A 229 13.17 0.10 18.26
C GLU A 229 14.68 -0.13 18.12
N LEU A 230 15.09 -0.94 17.13
CA LEU A 230 16.50 -1.25 16.85
C LEU A 230 16.89 -0.68 15.50
N GLY A 231 17.45 0.53 15.49
CA GLY A 231 18.07 1.13 14.32
C GLY A 231 19.49 0.62 14.06
N GLY A 232 20.18 1.22 13.09
CA GLY A 232 21.59 0.92 12.79
C GLY A 232 22.57 1.47 13.84
N ALA A 233 22.39 2.72 14.26
CA ALA A 233 23.31 3.41 15.17
C ALA A 233 22.82 3.57 16.63
N SER A 234 21.52 3.41 16.91
CA SER A 234 21.01 3.34 18.29
C SER A 234 19.82 2.38 18.44
N THR A 235 19.53 2.03 19.69
CA THR A 235 18.28 1.36 20.11
C THR A 235 17.48 2.29 21.03
N GLN A 236 16.15 2.22 21.00
CA GLN A 236 15.24 3.01 21.84
C GLN A 236 14.35 2.07 22.65
N VAL A 237 14.15 2.37 23.94
CA VAL A 237 13.17 1.69 24.81
C VAL A 237 12.23 2.74 25.38
N THR A 238 10.95 2.65 25.04
CA THR A 238 9.95 3.67 25.44
C THR A 238 8.62 3.05 25.89
N PHE A 239 8.18 3.35 27.12
CA PHE A 239 6.92 2.86 27.67
C PHE A 239 6.45 3.66 28.89
N VAL A 240 5.17 3.58 29.25
CA VAL A 240 4.66 4.10 30.53
C VAL A 240 4.99 3.09 31.63
N SER A 241 5.79 3.51 32.62
CA SER A 241 6.15 2.65 33.76
C SER A 241 5.33 2.99 35.01
N SER A 242 4.98 1.94 35.77
CA SER A 242 4.41 2.05 37.12
C SER A 242 5.48 2.22 38.21
N GLU A 243 6.75 2.04 37.87
CA GLU A 243 7.89 2.18 38.78
C GLU A 243 8.35 3.65 38.85
N HIS A 244 9.13 4.02 39.88
CA HIS A 244 9.66 5.37 39.97
C HIS A 244 10.75 5.59 38.92
N VAL A 245 10.44 6.39 37.89
CA VAL A 245 11.37 6.76 36.83
C VAL A 245 12.12 8.05 37.21
N PRO A 246 13.47 8.04 37.24
CA PRO A 246 14.27 9.25 37.43
C PRO A 246 14.01 10.31 36.35
N SER A 247 14.13 11.60 36.73
CA SER A 247 13.78 12.76 35.90
C SER A 247 14.43 12.76 34.50
N GLU A 248 15.67 12.31 34.42
CA GLU A 248 16.51 12.27 33.22
C GLU A 248 15.97 11.33 32.14
N PHE A 249 15.33 10.22 32.54
CA PHE A 249 14.68 9.25 31.64
C PHE A 249 13.18 9.49 31.46
N LEU A 250 12.58 10.38 32.26
CA LEU A 250 11.16 10.68 32.22
C LEU A 250 10.86 11.72 31.13
N ARG A 251 9.90 11.42 30.26
CA ARG A 251 9.29 12.36 29.32
C ARG A 251 7.81 12.49 29.64
N THR A 252 7.30 13.72 29.60
CA THR A 252 5.87 14.00 29.82
C THR A 252 5.30 14.61 28.55
N ILE A 253 4.31 13.94 27.96
CA ILE A 253 3.55 14.47 26.82
C ILE A 253 2.07 14.57 27.18
N THR A 254 1.35 15.47 26.52
CA THR A 254 -0.10 15.60 26.65
C THR A 254 -0.75 15.35 25.30
N TYR A 255 -1.75 14.48 25.24
CA TYR A 255 -2.54 14.21 24.05
C TYR A 255 -4.03 14.32 24.40
N GLY A 256 -4.72 15.27 23.76
CA GLY A 256 -6.07 15.66 24.16
C GLY A 256 -6.09 16.16 25.61
N ASN A 257 -6.82 15.45 26.48
CA ASN A 257 -6.91 15.75 27.91
C ASN A 257 -6.06 14.83 28.81
N VAL A 258 -5.29 13.89 28.23
CA VAL A 258 -4.50 12.91 28.99
C VAL A 258 -3.01 13.29 28.98
N SER A 259 -2.37 13.22 30.15
CA SER A 259 -0.92 13.39 30.30
C SER A 259 -0.26 12.04 30.55
N TYR A 260 0.71 11.70 29.72
CA TYR A 260 1.48 10.45 29.82
C TYR A 260 2.83 10.73 30.50
N ARG A 261 3.23 9.84 31.41
CA ARG A 261 4.54 9.84 32.08
C ARG A 261 5.33 8.65 31.56
N ILE A 262 6.19 8.90 30.58
CA ILE A 262 6.81 7.89 29.73
C ILE A 262 8.28 7.77 30.12
N TYR A 263 8.75 6.56 30.42
CA TYR A 263 10.18 6.25 30.38
C TYR A 263 10.61 6.23 28.92
N SER A 264 11.62 7.02 28.53
CA SER A 264 12.20 6.98 27.19
C SER A 264 13.71 7.18 27.22
N HIS A 265 14.44 6.18 26.75
CA HIS A 265 15.89 6.23 26.61
C HIS A 265 16.35 5.70 25.25
N SER A 266 17.47 6.24 24.77
CA SER A 266 18.15 5.80 23.55
C SER A 266 19.59 5.42 23.84
N PHE A 267 19.90 4.18 23.53
CA PHE A 267 21.20 3.55 23.65
C PHE A 267 22.00 3.83 22.36
N LEU A 268 22.66 4.99 22.30
CA LEU A 268 23.58 5.37 21.22
C LEU A 268 24.80 4.45 21.21
N ASN A 269 25.35 4.15 20.02
CA ASN A 269 26.37 3.10 19.78
C ASN A 269 25.90 1.66 20.04
N LEU A 270 24.62 1.44 20.35
CA LEU A 270 24.03 0.13 20.57
C LEU A 270 22.87 -0.15 19.60
N GLY A 271 22.84 0.55 18.47
CA GLY A 271 22.12 0.06 17.28
C GLY A 271 22.87 -1.13 16.67
N GLN A 272 22.19 -1.88 15.79
CA GLN A 272 22.71 -3.16 15.30
C GLN A 272 24.05 -3.02 14.56
N ASP A 273 24.18 -2.03 13.68
CA ASP A 273 25.38 -1.84 12.87
C ASP A 273 26.55 -1.33 13.72
N ALA A 274 26.32 -0.33 14.58
CA ALA A 274 27.33 0.21 15.49
C ALA A 274 27.81 -0.81 16.54
N ALA A 275 26.91 -1.69 17.03
CA ALA A 275 27.28 -2.76 17.93
C ALA A 275 28.10 -3.86 17.22
N HIS A 276 27.80 -4.14 15.94
CA HIS A 276 28.58 -5.07 15.14
C HIS A 276 29.99 -4.54 14.83
N GLU A 277 30.08 -3.27 14.45
CA GLU A 277 31.35 -2.55 14.25
C GLU A 277 32.21 -2.55 15.52
N LYS A 278 31.62 -2.25 16.68
CA LYS A 278 32.31 -2.31 17.97
C LYS A 278 32.82 -3.71 18.33
N LEU A 279 32.08 -4.76 17.99
CA LEU A 279 32.57 -6.14 18.12
C LEU A 279 33.79 -6.36 17.21
N TRP A 280 33.71 -5.91 15.97
CA TRP A 280 34.75 -6.04 14.97
C TRP A 280 36.06 -5.37 15.38
N GLU A 281 35.99 -4.12 15.86
CA GLU A 281 37.13 -3.40 16.42
C GLU A 281 37.76 -4.14 17.59
N SER A 282 36.94 -4.68 18.50
CA SER A 282 37.42 -5.46 19.65
C SER A 282 38.17 -6.72 19.21
N LEU A 283 37.61 -7.48 18.24
CA LEU A 283 38.26 -8.67 17.68
C LEU A 283 39.56 -8.33 16.93
N ASN A 284 39.59 -7.26 16.15
CA ASN A 284 40.82 -6.80 15.48
C ASN A 284 41.89 -6.34 16.47
N ASN A 285 41.53 -5.61 17.51
CA ASN A 285 42.46 -5.21 18.57
C ASN A 285 43.03 -6.42 19.33
N LEU A 286 42.24 -7.47 19.54
CA LEU A 286 42.74 -8.75 20.09
C LEU A 286 43.68 -9.46 19.11
N ALA A 287 43.35 -9.47 17.82
CA ALA A 287 44.13 -10.10 16.76
C ALA A 287 45.46 -9.39 16.45
N ALA A 288 45.55 -8.08 16.70
CA ALA A 288 46.76 -7.28 16.58
C ALA A 288 47.69 -7.37 17.80
N ASN A 289 47.13 -7.65 18.99
CA ASN A 289 47.89 -7.75 20.24
C ASN A 289 48.27 -9.19 20.63
N SER A 290 47.88 -10.21 19.86
CA SER A 290 48.27 -11.60 20.15
C SER A 290 49.76 -11.83 19.84
N THR A 291 50.56 -12.06 20.88
CA THR A 291 52.01 -12.29 20.79
C THR A 291 52.38 -13.75 20.52
N GLU A 292 51.42 -14.66 20.59
CA GLU A 292 51.52 -16.04 20.10
C GLU A 292 50.79 -16.17 18.75
N LYS A 293 51.07 -17.25 18.00
CA LYS A 293 50.37 -17.63 16.76
C LYS A 293 48.91 -18.08 16.97
N GLY A 294 48.20 -17.47 17.91
CA GLY A 294 46.80 -17.72 18.21
C GLY A 294 45.90 -17.06 17.16
N ILE A 295 45.20 -17.88 16.39
CA ILE A 295 44.12 -17.44 15.49
C ILE A 295 42.97 -16.94 16.36
N VAL A 296 42.57 -15.68 16.18
CA VAL A 296 41.37 -15.11 16.78
C VAL A 296 40.18 -15.53 15.92
N THR A 297 39.17 -16.11 16.55
CA THR A 297 37.94 -16.53 15.84
C THR A 297 36.87 -15.49 15.99
N ASP A 298 36.30 -15.01 14.88
CA ASP A 298 35.05 -14.27 14.89
C ASP A 298 33.85 -15.24 14.97
N PRO A 299 33.07 -15.24 16.07
CA PRO A 299 31.90 -16.10 16.19
C PRO A 299 30.65 -15.57 15.46
N CYS A 300 30.63 -14.31 15.02
CA CYS A 300 29.46 -13.62 14.48
C CYS A 300 29.40 -13.55 12.96
N THR A 301 30.52 -13.76 12.26
CA THR A 301 30.50 -14.05 10.81
C THR A 301 30.27 -15.54 10.56
N PRO A 302 29.40 -15.92 9.61
CA PRO A 302 29.17 -17.31 9.22
C PRO A 302 30.45 -18.07 8.84
N LYS A 303 30.46 -19.37 9.14
CA LYS A 303 31.63 -20.21 8.96
C LYS A 303 32.04 -20.29 7.48
N GLY A 304 33.35 -20.26 7.21
CA GLY A 304 33.88 -20.42 5.85
C GLY A 304 33.83 -19.16 4.99
N TYR A 305 33.32 -18.03 5.50
CA TYR A 305 33.53 -16.73 4.87
C TYR A 305 35.03 -16.38 4.85
N ILE A 306 35.51 -15.91 3.70
CA ILE A 306 36.88 -15.41 3.55
C ILE A 306 36.83 -13.90 3.73
N LEU A 307 37.53 -13.41 4.75
CA LEU A 307 37.67 -11.99 5.06
C LEU A 307 38.56 -11.34 4.00
N ASP A 308 37.96 -10.85 2.92
CA ASP A 308 38.69 -10.25 1.81
C ASP A 308 39.33 -8.92 2.23
N LYS A 309 40.61 -8.75 1.92
CA LYS A 309 41.45 -7.63 2.38
C LYS A 309 41.20 -6.33 1.60
N ASN A 310 40.47 -6.41 0.49
CA ASN A 310 40.27 -5.30 -0.46
C ASN A 310 38.80 -4.88 -0.63
N SER A 311 37.85 -5.42 0.13
CA SER A 311 36.43 -5.04 0.05
C SER A 311 36.16 -3.69 0.73
N THR A 312 36.61 -2.61 0.12
CA THR A 312 36.07 -1.27 0.34
C THR A 312 34.70 -1.16 -0.33
N GLY A 313 33.70 -1.84 0.24
CA GLY A 313 32.30 -1.68 -0.12
C GLY A 313 31.77 -0.32 0.33
N GLU A 314 30.88 0.29 -0.44
CA GLU A 314 30.34 1.63 -0.17
C GLU A 314 29.35 1.62 1.01
N GLY A 315 29.90 1.62 2.23
CA GLY A 315 29.16 1.55 3.48
C GLY A 315 29.92 2.20 4.63
N VAL A 316 30.07 3.53 4.58
CA VAL A 316 30.88 4.39 5.47
C VAL A 316 32.38 4.27 5.21
N VAL A 317 33.02 5.43 4.97
CA VAL A 317 34.43 5.55 4.61
C VAL A 317 35.05 6.63 5.50
N LEU A 318 36.27 6.32 6.00
CA LEU A 318 37.31 7.16 6.62
C LEU A 318 37.31 7.41 8.15
N PRO A 319 38.49 7.66 8.78
CA PRO A 319 39.87 7.45 8.29
C PRO A 319 40.78 6.67 9.26
N GLY A 320 41.48 5.63 8.77
CA GLY A 320 42.56 4.99 9.54
C GLY A 320 43.20 3.82 8.81
N GLU A 321 44.51 3.91 8.54
CA GLU A 321 45.30 2.78 8.02
C GLU A 321 45.42 1.67 9.08
N SER A 322 44.48 0.72 9.10
CA SER A 322 44.60 -0.50 9.92
C SER A 322 44.77 -1.73 9.02
N LYS A 323 45.90 -2.43 9.23
CA LYS A 323 46.28 -3.61 8.45
C LYS A 323 45.45 -4.80 8.89
N PHE A 324 44.60 -5.34 8.02
CA PHE A 324 43.98 -6.64 8.23
C PHE A 324 45.04 -7.74 8.37
N THR A 325 45.17 -8.31 9.57
CA THR A 325 46.12 -9.39 9.87
C THR A 325 45.54 -10.75 9.50
N ASP A 326 46.38 -11.67 9.03
CA ASP A 326 46.03 -13.07 8.70
C ASP A 326 45.62 -13.94 9.92
N SER A 327 45.25 -13.30 11.03
CA SER A 327 44.95 -13.92 12.33
C SER A 327 43.47 -13.95 12.71
N LEU A 328 42.58 -13.27 11.98
CA LEU A 328 41.12 -13.32 12.22
C LEU A 328 40.44 -14.33 11.30
N GLN A 329 39.65 -15.25 11.85
CA GLN A 329 38.94 -16.30 11.09
C GLN A 329 37.45 -16.36 11.43
N ALA A 330 36.58 -16.32 10.40
CA ALA A 330 35.13 -16.50 10.55
C ALA A 330 34.79 -17.94 10.98
N ALA A 331 34.15 -18.07 12.14
CA ALA A 331 33.93 -19.36 12.81
C ALA A 331 32.47 -19.75 13.00
N GLY A 332 31.51 -18.83 12.83
CA GLY A 332 30.08 -19.14 12.79
C GLY A 332 29.55 -19.85 14.03
N ASN A 333 29.47 -19.15 15.17
CA ASN A 333 29.06 -19.74 16.44
C ASN A 333 28.09 -18.83 17.21
N PHE A 334 26.79 -19.10 17.06
CA PHE A 334 25.72 -18.30 17.67
C PHE A 334 25.89 -18.11 19.19
N SER A 335 26.17 -19.15 19.96
CA SER A 335 26.26 -19.04 21.43
C SER A 335 27.43 -18.15 21.89
N LYS A 336 28.57 -18.22 21.20
CA LYS A 336 29.69 -17.29 21.42
C LYS A 336 29.38 -15.88 20.92
N CYS A 337 28.70 -15.75 19.78
CA CYS A 337 28.28 -14.47 19.23
C CYS A 337 27.33 -13.74 20.19
N ARG A 338 26.32 -14.45 20.71
CA ARG A 338 25.40 -13.99 21.76
C ARG A 338 26.15 -13.55 23.02
N SER A 339 27.14 -14.34 23.45
CA SER A 339 27.99 -13.97 24.59
C SER A 339 28.79 -12.68 24.35
N ALA A 340 29.29 -12.47 23.12
CA ALA A 340 30.01 -11.26 22.74
C ALA A 340 29.09 -10.04 22.62
N ALA A 341 27.91 -10.20 22.01
CA ALA A 341 26.84 -9.21 21.96
C ALA A 341 26.39 -8.77 23.37
N PHE A 342 26.18 -9.72 24.28
CA PHE A 342 25.86 -9.43 25.68
C PHE A 342 26.96 -8.61 26.37
N ASN A 343 28.24 -8.95 26.16
CA ASN A 343 29.35 -8.17 26.74
C ASN A 343 29.33 -6.69 26.29
N ILE A 344 29.00 -6.42 25.02
CA ILE A 344 28.84 -5.06 24.49
C ILE A 344 27.68 -4.34 25.16
N LEU A 345 26.55 -5.01 25.36
CA LEU A 345 25.37 -4.49 26.06
C LEU A 345 25.62 -4.26 27.56
N GLN A 346 26.57 -4.97 28.18
CA GLN A 346 26.93 -4.79 29.59
C GLN A 346 28.13 -3.88 29.85
N GLU A 347 28.74 -3.31 28.82
CA GLU A 347 29.85 -2.38 28.99
C GLU A 347 29.46 -1.16 29.83
N GLY A 348 30.30 -0.79 30.80
CA GLY A 348 30.01 0.32 31.71
C GLY A 348 29.07 -0.02 32.86
N LYS A 349 28.55 -1.26 32.99
CA LYS A 349 27.63 -1.67 34.07
C LYS A 349 28.20 -1.45 35.48
N GLU A 350 29.53 -1.47 35.63
CA GLU A 350 30.23 -1.15 36.88
C GLU A 350 29.98 0.29 37.38
N LYS A 351 29.50 1.18 36.50
CA LYS A 351 29.14 2.58 36.80
C LYS A 351 27.63 2.77 37.03
N CYS A 352 26.85 1.69 37.17
CA CYS A 352 25.41 1.78 37.47
C CYS A 352 25.19 2.42 38.86
N HIS A 353 24.63 3.63 38.89
CA HIS A 353 24.30 4.35 40.13
C HIS A 353 22.90 4.04 40.69
N TYR A 354 22.14 3.19 40.01
CA TYR A 354 20.75 2.84 40.34
C TYR A 354 20.67 1.42 40.92
N LYS A 355 19.52 1.07 41.52
CA LYS A 355 19.29 -0.27 42.10
C LYS A 355 19.43 -1.40 41.08
N HIS A 356 19.14 -1.13 39.81
CA HIS A 356 19.40 -2.01 38.67
C HIS A 356 19.62 -1.19 37.41
N CYS A 357 20.50 -1.71 36.54
CA CYS A 357 20.69 -1.26 35.16
C CYS A 357 20.69 -2.49 34.26
N SER A 358 19.84 -2.47 33.23
CA SER A 358 19.70 -3.58 32.28
C SER A 358 20.85 -3.58 31.28
N ILE A 359 21.02 -2.45 30.57
CA ILE A 359 22.06 -2.22 29.56
C ILE A 359 23.03 -1.16 30.12
N GLY A 360 24.32 -1.49 30.12
CA GLY A 360 25.40 -0.67 30.69
C GLY A 360 25.08 -0.09 32.08
N SER A 361 25.38 1.19 32.29
CA SER A 361 25.08 1.96 33.50
C SER A 361 23.68 2.60 33.52
N THR A 362 22.80 2.27 32.56
CA THR A 362 21.52 2.96 32.38
C THR A 362 20.39 2.32 33.17
N PHE A 363 19.69 3.12 33.99
CA PHE A 363 18.44 2.70 34.62
C PHE A 363 17.40 2.34 33.55
N THR A 364 16.85 1.14 33.66
CA THR A 364 15.75 0.66 32.82
C THR A 364 14.72 0.01 33.75
N PRO A 365 13.46 0.48 33.81
CA PRO A 365 12.41 -0.17 34.60
C PRO A 365 12.11 -1.56 34.03
N ASN A 366 11.49 -2.42 34.83
CA ASN A 366 11.08 -3.74 34.34
C ASN A 366 10.02 -3.59 33.22
N LEU A 367 10.18 -4.32 32.12
CA LEU A 367 9.26 -4.28 30.98
C LEU A 367 7.91 -4.94 31.35
N ARG A 368 6.93 -4.12 31.69
CA ARG A 368 5.55 -4.52 32.06
C ARG A 368 4.53 -4.06 31.02
N GLY A 369 3.48 -4.85 30.81
CA GLY A 369 2.55 -4.66 29.70
C GLY A 369 3.06 -5.32 28.41
N SER A 370 2.42 -5.00 27.29
CA SER A 370 2.80 -5.45 25.95
C SER A 370 3.78 -4.47 25.30
N PHE A 371 4.63 -4.97 24.38
CA PHE A 371 5.63 -4.21 23.65
C PHE A 371 5.62 -4.59 22.16
N LEU A 372 5.89 -3.60 21.31
CA LEU A 372 6.19 -3.80 19.90
C LEU A 372 7.70 -3.66 19.66
N ALA A 373 8.29 -4.59 18.92
CA ALA A 373 9.69 -4.60 18.52
C ALA A 373 9.82 -4.24 17.03
N THR A 374 10.37 -3.06 16.72
CA THR A 374 10.33 -2.46 15.37
C THR A 374 11.70 -2.44 14.67
N GLU A 375 11.73 -1.98 13.41
CA GLU A 375 12.94 -1.85 12.59
C GLU A 375 13.74 -3.18 12.47
N ASN A 376 15.00 -3.25 12.90
CA ASN A 376 15.82 -4.45 12.70
C ASN A 376 15.31 -5.69 13.45
N PHE A 377 14.50 -5.53 14.50
CA PHE A 377 13.79 -6.68 15.11
C PHE A 377 12.84 -7.31 14.09
N PHE A 378 12.01 -6.50 13.43
CA PHE A 378 11.11 -6.96 12.37
C PHE A 378 11.89 -7.49 11.16
N HIS A 379 12.90 -6.78 10.67
CA HIS A 379 13.65 -7.19 9.48
C HIS A 379 14.41 -8.51 9.67
N THR A 380 15.00 -8.73 10.84
CA THR A 380 15.70 -10.00 11.16
C THR A 380 14.72 -11.14 11.32
N SER A 381 13.62 -10.94 12.07
CA SER A 381 12.59 -11.97 12.23
C SER A 381 11.90 -12.33 10.91
N LYS A 382 11.70 -11.34 10.01
CA LYS A 382 11.17 -11.56 8.67
C LYS A 382 12.13 -12.32 7.77
N PHE A 383 13.44 -12.05 7.84
CA PHE A 383 14.46 -12.82 7.12
C PHE A 383 14.44 -14.31 7.51
N PHE A 384 14.30 -14.61 8.80
CA PHE A 384 14.16 -15.97 9.31
C PHE A 384 12.74 -16.55 9.22
N ALA A 385 11.80 -15.86 8.58
CA ALA A 385 10.39 -16.27 8.44
C ALA A 385 9.70 -16.67 9.77
N LEU A 386 10.04 -15.98 10.86
CA LEU A 386 9.46 -16.25 12.18
C LEU A 386 7.98 -15.78 12.25
N ARG A 387 7.21 -16.37 13.16
CA ARG A 387 5.86 -15.89 13.52
C ARG A 387 5.97 -14.72 14.50
N GLU A 388 5.05 -13.77 14.48
CA GLU A 388 5.07 -12.55 15.34
C GLU A 388 5.04 -12.84 16.86
N LYS A 389 4.57 -14.03 17.27
CA LYS A 389 4.45 -14.48 18.67
C LYS A 389 5.32 -15.70 18.95
N ASP A 390 5.78 -15.81 20.20
CA ASP A 390 6.75 -16.82 20.70
C ASP A 390 8.12 -16.80 20.00
N TRP A 391 8.41 -15.71 19.28
CA TRP A 391 9.48 -15.63 18.28
C TRP A 391 10.89 -15.63 18.84
N LEU A 392 11.08 -15.17 20.07
CA LEU A 392 12.41 -15.01 20.67
C LEU A 392 13.10 -16.37 20.92
N SER A 393 12.31 -17.40 21.22
CA SER A 393 12.77 -18.80 21.25
C SER A 393 13.20 -19.32 19.87
N ALA A 394 12.39 -19.07 18.84
CA ALA A 394 12.66 -19.50 17.47
C ALA A 394 13.85 -18.77 16.83
N MET A 395 14.09 -17.51 17.22
CA MET A 395 15.26 -16.72 16.82
C MET A 395 16.58 -17.37 17.24
N ILE A 396 16.62 -18.07 18.38
CA ILE A 396 17.81 -18.84 18.81
C ILE A 396 18.07 -19.97 17.81
N SER A 397 17.08 -20.83 17.54
CA SER A 397 17.24 -21.97 16.63
C SER A 397 17.60 -21.53 15.21
N ALA A 398 17.00 -20.44 14.72
CA ALA A 398 17.30 -19.86 13.42
C ALA A 398 18.74 -19.30 13.36
N GLY A 399 19.16 -18.57 14.40
CA GLY A 399 20.52 -18.05 14.52
C GLY A 399 21.58 -19.16 14.66
N GLU A 400 21.30 -20.21 15.43
CA GLU A 400 22.18 -21.38 15.57
C GLU A 400 22.39 -22.09 14.22
N SER A 401 21.31 -22.33 13.46
CA SER A 401 21.40 -22.90 12.12
C SER A 401 22.15 -22.00 11.15
N PHE A 402 21.85 -20.70 11.13
CA PHE A 402 22.41 -19.76 10.17
C PHE A 402 23.89 -19.45 10.43
N CYS A 403 24.28 -19.20 11.69
CA CYS A 403 25.67 -19.00 12.05
C CYS A 403 26.52 -20.25 11.78
N GLY A 404 26.00 -21.45 12.10
CA GLY A 404 26.75 -22.70 11.98
C GLY A 404 26.92 -23.24 10.56
N ASP A 405 26.12 -22.75 9.61
CA ASP A 405 26.21 -23.13 8.20
C ASP A 405 27.43 -22.52 7.50
N ASP A 406 27.82 -23.17 6.40
CA ASP A 406 28.95 -22.72 5.58
C ASP A 406 28.51 -21.59 4.63
N TRP A 407 29.33 -20.54 4.51
CA TRP A 407 29.05 -19.37 3.67
C TRP A 407 28.67 -19.73 2.23
N SER A 408 29.33 -20.74 1.65
CA SER A 408 29.01 -21.21 0.30
C SER A 408 27.57 -21.73 0.17
N LYS A 409 27.03 -22.36 1.22
CA LYS A 409 25.64 -22.81 1.27
C LYS A 409 24.68 -21.66 1.51
N LEU A 410 25.03 -20.71 2.38
CA LEU A 410 24.21 -19.53 2.64
C LEU A 410 24.02 -18.68 1.38
N LYS A 411 25.07 -18.51 0.57
CA LYS A 411 24.99 -17.86 -0.74
C LYS A 411 24.07 -18.59 -1.74
N VAL A 412 24.01 -19.92 -1.70
CA VAL A 412 23.07 -20.71 -2.54
C VAL A 412 21.63 -20.61 -2.02
N LYS A 413 21.44 -20.60 -0.69
CA LYS A 413 20.11 -20.49 -0.05
C LYS A 413 19.52 -19.08 -0.13
N HIS A 414 20.36 -18.05 -0.24
CA HIS A 414 19.98 -16.64 -0.29
C HIS A 414 20.66 -15.91 -1.47
N PRO A 415 20.41 -16.33 -2.72
CA PRO A 415 21.17 -15.86 -3.88
C PRO A 415 20.90 -14.39 -4.26
N THR A 416 19.73 -13.88 -3.88
CA THR A 416 19.28 -12.49 -4.11
C THR A 416 19.83 -11.49 -3.10
N PHE A 417 20.56 -11.92 -2.05
CA PHE A 417 21.14 -11.02 -1.07
C PHE A 417 22.61 -10.70 -1.39
N LYS A 418 22.94 -9.41 -1.42
CA LYS A 418 24.33 -8.93 -1.36
C LYS A 418 25.03 -9.46 -0.11
N ASP A 419 26.29 -9.86 -0.26
CA ASP A 419 27.12 -10.50 0.77
C ASP A 419 27.13 -9.67 2.07
N GLU A 420 27.39 -8.36 1.98
CA GLU A 420 27.43 -7.41 3.10
C GLU A 420 26.14 -7.35 3.94
N SER A 421 24.98 -7.64 3.34
CA SER A 421 23.70 -7.70 4.03
C SER A 421 23.48 -9.08 4.64
N LEU A 422 23.80 -10.14 3.90
CA LEU A 422 23.61 -11.53 4.33
C LEU A 422 24.52 -11.90 5.52
N LEU A 423 25.76 -11.39 5.56
CA LEU A 423 26.72 -11.63 6.65
C LEU A 423 26.18 -11.18 8.01
N ARG A 424 25.36 -10.13 8.06
CA ARG A 424 24.91 -9.50 9.31
C ARG A 424 23.94 -10.39 10.11
N TYR A 425 23.17 -11.26 9.47
CA TYR A 425 22.07 -11.96 10.14
C TYR A 425 22.51 -12.94 11.25
N CYS A 426 23.75 -13.43 11.24
CA CYS A 426 24.30 -14.18 12.37
C CYS A 426 24.52 -13.27 13.59
N PHE A 427 25.13 -12.09 13.42
CA PHE A 427 25.20 -11.08 14.48
C PHE A 427 23.81 -10.59 14.91
N SER A 428 22.92 -10.25 13.96
CA SER A 428 21.59 -9.71 14.24
C SER A 428 20.76 -10.63 15.14
N SER A 429 20.67 -11.92 14.81
CA SER A 429 19.92 -12.90 15.60
C SER A 429 20.46 -13.01 17.03
N ALA A 430 21.79 -13.10 17.18
CA ALA A 430 22.45 -13.17 18.47
C ALA A 430 22.26 -11.88 19.30
N TYR A 431 22.43 -10.72 18.67
CA TYR A 431 22.31 -9.40 19.30
C TYR A 431 20.88 -9.11 19.78
N ILE A 432 19.88 -9.48 18.99
CA ILE A 432 18.46 -9.35 19.33
C ILE A 432 18.11 -10.19 20.57
N VAL A 433 18.57 -11.45 20.62
CA VAL A 433 18.34 -12.31 21.77
C VAL A 433 19.05 -11.77 23.02
N SER A 434 20.29 -11.28 22.89
CA SER A 434 20.98 -10.67 24.03
C SER A 434 20.35 -9.37 24.52
N MET A 435 19.87 -8.50 23.62
CA MET A 435 19.17 -7.28 23.98
C MET A 435 17.90 -7.59 24.79
N LEU A 436 17.00 -8.41 24.23
CA LEU A 436 15.68 -8.65 24.82
C LEU A 436 15.74 -9.61 26.01
N HIS A 437 16.39 -10.77 25.86
CA HIS A 437 16.43 -11.80 26.90
C HIS A 437 17.51 -11.53 27.93
N ASP A 438 18.79 -11.47 27.51
CA ASP A 438 19.92 -11.47 28.45
C ASP A 438 20.03 -10.14 29.22
N SER A 439 19.77 -8.99 28.57
CA SER A 439 19.89 -7.65 29.17
C SER A 439 18.57 -7.08 29.68
N LEU A 440 17.48 -7.10 28.89
CA LEU A 440 16.18 -6.52 29.27
C LEU A 440 15.26 -7.48 30.05
N GLY A 441 15.59 -8.77 30.14
CA GLY A 441 14.89 -9.75 30.98
C GLY A 441 13.55 -10.25 30.43
N VAL A 442 13.33 -10.16 29.11
CA VAL A 442 12.16 -10.73 28.42
C VAL A 442 12.32 -12.26 28.36
N ALA A 443 11.34 -13.04 28.82
CA ALA A 443 11.43 -14.51 28.74
C ALA A 443 11.36 -14.99 27.27
N LEU A 444 11.96 -16.16 26.95
CA LEU A 444 12.01 -16.66 25.57
C LEU A 444 10.63 -17.03 25.00
N ASP A 445 9.70 -17.34 25.90
CA ASP A 445 8.29 -17.65 25.72
C ASP A 445 7.35 -16.46 26.05
N ASP A 446 7.89 -15.24 26.20
CA ASP A 446 7.10 -14.06 26.57
C ASP A 446 6.29 -13.52 25.38
N GLN A 447 5.02 -13.91 25.30
CA GLN A 447 4.07 -13.47 24.27
C GLN A 447 3.72 -11.98 24.31
N ARG A 448 4.23 -11.21 25.28
CA ARG A 448 3.97 -9.77 25.38
C ARG A 448 4.81 -8.92 24.43
N VAL A 449 5.88 -9.47 23.85
CA VAL A 449 6.78 -8.74 22.93
C VAL A 449 6.59 -9.26 21.51
N GLU A 450 5.82 -8.53 20.70
CA GLU A 450 5.52 -8.85 19.30
C GLU A 450 6.45 -8.03 18.40
N PHE A 451 7.03 -8.61 17.33
CA PHE A 451 7.74 -7.80 16.33
C PHE A 451 6.77 -7.31 15.25
N ALA A 452 6.93 -6.07 14.77
CA ALA A 452 5.99 -5.47 13.83
C ALA A 452 6.61 -4.33 13.00
N SER A 453 6.09 -4.12 11.79
CA SER A 453 6.31 -2.90 10.97
C SER A 453 5.06 -2.01 10.86
N GLU A 454 3.89 -2.55 11.23
CA GLU A 454 2.59 -1.89 11.18
C GLU A 454 1.72 -2.38 12.34
N ALA A 455 0.71 -1.61 12.75
CA ALA A 455 -0.18 -1.99 13.84
C ALA A 455 -1.63 -1.52 13.67
N GLY A 456 -2.52 -2.14 14.44
CA GLY A 456 -3.96 -1.86 14.48
C GLY A 456 -4.74 -2.37 13.27
N GLU A 457 -6.07 -2.31 13.36
CA GLU A 457 -6.99 -2.82 12.31
C GLU A 457 -6.79 -2.18 10.92
N LYS A 458 -6.11 -1.03 10.86
CA LYS A 458 -5.84 -0.26 9.64
C LYS A 458 -4.44 -0.47 9.06
N GLY A 459 -3.58 -1.28 9.69
CA GLY A 459 -2.19 -1.48 9.26
C GLY A 459 -1.40 -0.17 9.21
N ILE A 460 -1.43 0.62 10.29
CA ILE A 460 -0.72 1.91 10.33
C ILE A 460 0.79 1.65 10.49
N PRO A 461 1.66 2.18 9.60
CA PRO A 461 3.11 1.99 9.71
C PRO A 461 3.68 2.50 11.03
N LEU A 462 4.55 1.71 11.66
CA LEU A 462 5.22 2.02 12.92
C LEU A 462 6.50 2.83 12.70
N ASP A 463 6.37 4.00 12.09
CA ASP A 463 7.50 4.90 11.79
C ASP A 463 7.47 6.13 12.73
N TRP A 464 8.58 6.41 13.43
CA TRP A 464 8.65 7.50 14.39
C TRP A 464 8.37 8.87 13.75
N ALA A 465 8.69 9.08 12.45
CA ALA A 465 8.40 10.34 11.76
C ALA A 465 6.89 10.61 11.67
N LEU A 466 6.08 9.55 11.60
CA LEU A 466 4.63 9.64 11.65
C LEU A 466 4.13 10.01 13.07
N GLY A 467 4.73 9.45 14.11
CA GLY A 467 4.43 9.83 15.49
C GLY A 467 4.80 11.28 15.81
N ALA A 468 5.91 11.76 15.26
CA ALA A 468 6.31 13.16 15.32
C ALA A 468 5.27 14.05 14.61
N PHE A 469 4.80 13.67 13.42
CA PHE A 469 3.75 14.40 12.72
C PHE A 469 2.43 14.47 13.51
N ILE A 470 1.98 13.36 14.10
CA ILE A 470 0.77 13.28 14.93
C ILE A 470 0.87 14.25 16.12
N LEU A 471 1.96 14.16 16.90
CA LEU A 471 2.12 14.97 18.11
C LEU A 471 2.28 16.48 17.80
N ASN A 472 3.07 16.82 16.78
CA ASN A 472 3.23 18.21 16.33
C ASN A 472 1.92 18.83 15.82
N THR A 473 1.09 18.05 15.12
CA THR A 473 -0.18 18.54 14.57
C THR A 473 -1.20 18.82 15.68
N VAL A 474 -1.33 17.93 16.66
CA VAL A 474 -2.28 18.08 17.78
C VAL A 474 -1.88 19.25 18.70
N THR A 475 -0.59 19.44 18.96
CA THR A 475 -0.08 20.56 19.77
C THR A 475 -0.30 21.91 19.08
N ALA A 476 0.06 22.04 17.79
CA ALA A 476 -0.13 23.28 17.03
C ALA A 476 -1.62 23.71 16.93
N ILE A 477 -2.56 22.77 16.93
CA ILE A 477 -4.01 23.08 16.95
C ILE A 477 -4.45 23.55 18.33
N SER A 478 -3.91 22.95 19.39
CA SER A 478 -4.20 23.33 20.78
C SER A 478 -3.79 24.77 21.08
N ASP A 479 -2.61 25.19 20.63
CA ASP A 479 -2.13 26.57 20.81
C ASP A 479 -2.99 27.62 20.08
N ASN A 480 -3.48 27.29 18.87
CA ASN A 480 -4.37 28.18 18.11
C ASN A 480 -5.78 28.31 18.72
N SER A 481 -6.15 27.49 19.71
CA SER A 481 -7.46 27.55 20.39
C SER A 481 -7.57 28.63 21.48
N GLY A 482 -6.51 29.41 21.72
CA GLY A 482 -6.49 30.52 22.68
C GLY A 482 -6.23 30.11 24.13
N LYS A 483 -6.06 28.81 24.42
CA LYS A 483 -5.52 28.35 25.71
C LYS A 483 -3.99 28.40 25.71
N SER A 484 -3.45 29.56 26.08
CA SER A 484 -1.99 29.75 26.21
C SER A 484 -1.39 28.78 27.24
N ARG A 485 -0.70 27.74 26.76
CA ARG A 485 0.31 26.98 27.50
C ARG A 485 1.50 26.74 26.59
N LYS A 486 2.47 27.65 26.66
CA LYS A 486 3.80 27.50 26.05
C LYS A 486 4.47 26.22 26.57
N ILE A 487 4.42 25.13 25.80
CA ILE A 487 5.17 23.91 26.12
C ILE A 487 6.57 24.06 25.51
N LEU A 488 7.50 24.57 26.32
CA LEU A 488 8.88 24.08 26.25
C LEU A 488 8.97 22.79 27.07
N LEU A 489 9.89 21.91 26.68
CA LEU A 489 10.43 20.87 27.54
C LEU A 489 11.32 21.53 28.62
N GLU A 490 10.71 22.15 29.63
CA GLU A 490 11.41 22.88 30.69
C GLU A 490 11.38 22.14 32.04
N PHE A 491 12.57 22.03 32.64
CA PHE A 491 12.81 21.47 33.97
C PHE A 491 12.19 22.38 35.04
N GLU A 492 11.39 21.84 35.98
CA GLU A 492 10.85 22.65 37.08
C GLU A 492 11.92 22.98 38.13
N ASN A 493 12.18 24.27 38.32
CA ASN A 493 12.76 24.81 39.55
C ASN A 493 11.93 26.05 39.95
N LYS A 494 11.19 25.97 41.06
CA LYS A 494 10.09 26.92 41.37
C LYS A 494 10.24 27.56 42.75
N LYS A 495 10.03 28.89 42.82
CA LYS A 495 9.80 29.63 44.07
C LYS A 495 8.67 30.67 43.92
N MET A 496 7.55 30.39 44.61
CA MET A 496 6.73 31.32 45.41
C MET A 496 5.93 32.50 44.76
N LYS A 497 4.58 32.36 44.74
CA LYS A 497 3.45 33.27 45.18
C LYS A 497 3.50 34.82 45.02
N PRO A 498 2.36 35.57 45.10
CA PRO A 498 0.92 35.28 44.78
C PRO A 498 0.14 36.50 44.12
N GLU A 499 -1.21 36.40 44.08
CA GLU A 499 -2.27 37.45 44.29
C GLU A 499 -3.29 37.93 43.21
N ILE A 500 -4.55 38.05 43.69
CA ILE A 500 -5.71 38.95 43.39
C ILE A 500 -6.60 38.80 42.11
N GLU A 501 -7.75 38.10 42.30
CA GLU A 501 -9.16 38.59 42.41
C GLU A 501 -10.00 39.31 41.31
N GLU A 502 -11.33 39.09 41.48
CA GLU A 502 -12.55 39.88 41.17
C GLU A 502 -13.43 39.74 39.89
N ASP A 503 -14.60 39.10 40.14
CA ASP A 503 -15.98 39.63 40.01
C ASP A 503 -16.92 39.28 38.81
N THR A 504 -18.19 39.64 38.97
CA THR A 504 -19.40 38.91 38.54
C THR A 504 -20.43 39.80 37.83
N LEU A 505 -21.46 39.20 37.18
CA LEU A 505 -22.92 39.34 37.46
C LEU A 505 -23.80 38.94 36.24
N LYS A 506 -25.14 38.92 36.44
CA LYS A 506 -26.18 38.22 35.65
C LYS A 506 -27.13 39.18 34.91
N VAL A 507 -27.74 38.73 33.80
CA VAL A 507 -29.05 39.16 33.22
C VAL A 507 -29.73 37.92 32.57
N GLN A 508 -30.87 38.01 31.87
CA GLN A 508 -32.20 37.59 32.36
C GLN A 508 -33.08 37.05 31.19
N MET A 509 -34.30 36.53 31.45
CA MET A 509 -35.24 36.02 30.41
C MET A 509 -36.70 36.46 30.64
N ILE A 510 -37.46 36.74 29.56
CA ILE A 510 -38.94 36.80 29.51
C ILE A 510 -39.46 36.35 28.09
N PRO A 511 -40.58 35.58 27.95
CA PRO A 511 -41.16 35.13 26.66
C PRO A 511 -42.63 35.57 26.38
N VAL A 512 -43.25 35.16 25.22
CA VAL A 512 -44.65 34.62 25.02
C VAL A 512 -45.28 34.82 23.59
N HIS A 513 -46.05 33.79 23.15
CA HIS A 513 -47.01 33.50 22.02
C HIS A 513 -47.59 34.58 21.04
N ARG A 514 -47.93 34.27 19.74
CA ARG A 514 -49.02 33.44 19.09
C ARG A 514 -50.46 33.93 19.42
N ASN A 515 -51.51 33.92 18.55
CA ASN A 515 -51.86 33.25 17.27
C ASN A 515 -53.16 33.88 16.64
N SER A 516 -53.51 33.64 15.35
CA SER A 516 -54.91 33.36 14.84
C SER A 516 -55.11 33.57 13.30
N SER A 517 -56.23 33.07 12.75
CA SER A 517 -56.55 32.92 11.31
C SER A 517 -58.05 33.08 11.03
N THR A 518 -58.50 33.35 9.78
CA THR A 518 -59.83 33.02 9.15
C THR A 518 -59.90 33.65 7.74
N THR A 519 -59.85 32.92 6.62
CA THR A 519 -60.91 32.21 5.82
C THR A 519 -61.59 33.06 4.71
N TYR A 520 -61.68 32.51 3.50
CA TYR A 520 -62.29 33.11 2.29
C TYR A 520 -63.61 32.41 1.88
N VAL A 521 -64.52 33.11 1.20
CA VAL A 521 -65.67 32.52 0.47
C VAL A 521 -65.86 33.22 -0.88
N PHE A 522 -66.17 32.45 -1.93
CA PHE A 522 -66.44 32.89 -3.31
C PHE A 522 -67.95 32.93 -3.63
N THR A 523 -68.38 33.83 -4.52
CA THR A 523 -69.56 33.63 -5.39
C THR A 523 -69.37 34.26 -6.79
N THR A 524 -70.02 33.65 -7.79
CA THR A 524 -70.04 34.00 -9.24
C THR A 524 -71.31 34.81 -9.60
N LYS A 525 -71.55 35.43 -10.78
CA LYS A 525 -71.49 34.88 -12.16
C LYS A 525 -71.92 35.94 -13.23
N SER A 526 -71.56 35.73 -14.52
CA SER A 526 -72.18 36.22 -15.78
C SER A 526 -72.34 37.73 -16.06
N GLU A 527 -72.49 38.23 -17.29
CA GLU A 527 -71.95 37.86 -18.63
C GLU A 527 -72.26 38.99 -19.64
N SER A 528 -71.34 39.34 -20.55
CA SER A 528 -71.65 39.90 -21.89
C SER A 528 -70.38 40.08 -22.75
N LYS A 529 -70.55 39.98 -24.08
CA LYS A 529 -69.54 40.08 -25.14
C LYS A 529 -70.06 41.02 -26.25
N PRO A 530 -69.25 41.44 -27.23
CA PRO A 530 -67.87 41.92 -27.14
C PRO A 530 -67.64 43.20 -27.99
N THR A 531 -66.45 43.82 -27.91
CA THR A 531 -65.65 44.29 -29.08
C THR A 531 -64.41 45.07 -28.60
N LYS A 532 -63.25 44.79 -29.22
CA LYS A 532 -61.89 45.34 -28.96
C LYS A 532 -61.00 44.77 -27.83
N PRO A 533 -61.43 44.14 -26.70
CA PRO A 533 -60.47 43.54 -25.75
C PRO A 533 -60.02 42.13 -26.15
N ILE A 534 -60.75 41.46 -27.06
CA ILE A 534 -60.45 40.09 -27.48
C ILE A 534 -59.08 40.00 -28.16
N LEU A 535 -58.68 40.98 -28.97
CA LEU A 535 -57.37 40.96 -29.65
C LEU A 535 -56.19 41.01 -28.66
N LEU A 536 -56.31 41.78 -27.58
CA LEU A 536 -55.32 41.84 -26.49
C LEU A 536 -55.30 40.58 -25.63
N LEU A 537 -56.46 39.96 -25.38
CA LEU A 537 -56.55 38.65 -24.72
C LEU A 537 -55.97 37.53 -25.58
N VAL A 538 -56.19 37.57 -26.90
CA VAL A 538 -55.65 36.61 -27.87
C VAL A 538 -54.13 36.78 -28.01
N LEU A 539 -53.62 38.02 -28.10
CA LEU A 539 -52.18 38.30 -28.06
C LEU A 539 -51.54 37.87 -26.72
N GLY A 540 -52.19 38.13 -25.59
CA GLY A 540 -51.74 37.66 -24.27
C GLY A 540 -51.76 36.14 -24.14
N LEU A 541 -52.76 35.47 -24.73
CA LEU A 541 -52.85 34.01 -24.79
C LEU A 541 -51.76 33.43 -25.70
N PHE A 542 -51.52 34.00 -26.88
CA PHE A 542 -50.41 33.58 -27.76
C PHE A 542 -49.05 33.82 -27.11
N LEU A 543 -48.84 34.92 -26.38
CA LEU A 543 -47.61 35.17 -25.65
C LEU A 543 -47.44 34.18 -24.47
N SER A 544 -48.52 33.88 -23.74
CA SER A 544 -48.53 32.86 -22.69
C SER A 544 -48.23 31.46 -23.24
N ILE A 545 -48.82 31.10 -24.39
CA ILE A 545 -48.56 29.84 -25.11
C ILE A 545 -47.11 29.82 -25.62
N ALA A 546 -46.58 30.91 -26.17
CA ALA A 546 -45.20 30.99 -26.61
C ALA A 546 -44.21 30.85 -25.44
N ILE A 547 -44.49 31.47 -24.29
CA ILE A 547 -43.67 31.35 -23.07
C ILE A 547 -43.75 29.93 -22.50
N THR A 548 -44.93 29.32 -22.45
CA THR A 548 -45.08 27.93 -21.97
C THR A 548 -44.50 26.91 -22.94
N LEU A 549 -44.58 27.12 -24.26
CA LEU A 549 -43.89 26.30 -25.25
C LEU A 549 -42.37 26.49 -25.20
N ALA A 550 -41.87 27.72 -24.98
CA ALA A 550 -40.44 27.95 -24.77
C ALA A 550 -39.95 27.33 -23.46
N PHE A 551 -40.75 27.40 -22.39
CA PHE A 551 -40.44 26.75 -21.11
C PHE A 551 -40.51 25.22 -21.22
N LEU A 552 -41.49 24.67 -21.94
CA LEU A 552 -41.58 23.24 -22.24
C LEU A 552 -40.49 22.79 -23.20
N PHE A 553 -40.02 23.64 -24.13
CA PHE A 553 -38.88 23.34 -24.99
C PHE A 553 -37.56 23.39 -24.22
N VAL A 554 -37.36 24.36 -23.32
CA VAL A 554 -36.19 24.40 -22.43
C VAL A 554 -36.23 23.24 -21.42
N LEU A 555 -37.39 22.92 -20.85
CA LEU A 555 -37.59 21.76 -19.99
C LEU A 555 -37.39 20.46 -20.75
N TYR A 556 -37.88 20.35 -21.99
CA TYR A 556 -37.61 19.23 -22.89
C TYR A 556 -36.11 19.14 -23.17
N MET A 557 -35.43 20.23 -23.53
CA MET A 557 -33.98 20.25 -23.73
C MET A 557 -33.20 19.92 -22.45
N ILE A 558 -33.69 20.25 -21.26
CA ILE A 558 -33.10 19.84 -19.97
C ILE A 558 -33.33 18.35 -19.70
N LEU A 559 -34.54 17.82 -19.97
CA LEU A 559 -34.88 16.41 -19.77
C LEU A 559 -34.22 15.49 -20.82
N PHE A 560 -34.18 15.90 -22.09
CA PHE A 560 -33.58 15.18 -23.22
C PHE A 560 -32.06 15.40 -23.36
N SER A 561 -31.47 16.50 -22.86
CA SER A 561 -30.01 16.54 -22.68
C SER A 561 -29.54 15.54 -21.63
N GLY A 562 -30.40 15.20 -20.65
CA GLY A 562 -30.21 14.05 -19.78
C GLY A 562 -30.29 12.67 -20.47
N TRP A 563 -30.84 12.58 -21.68
CA TRP A 563 -31.04 11.31 -22.41
C TRP A 563 -30.06 11.09 -23.57
N ASN A 564 -29.32 12.11 -24.00
CA ASN A 564 -28.25 11.98 -25.02
C ASN A 564 -26.83 12.08 -24.45
N LEU A 565 -26.66 12.01 -23.12
CA LEU A 565 -25.35 11.81 -22.51
C LEU A 565 -24.96 10.33 -22.56
N ARG A 566 -24.74 9.79 -23.77
CA ARG A 566 -23.88 8.61 -23.94
C ARG A 566 -22.51 9.04 -23.40
N SER A 567 -22.19 8.60 -22.18
CA SER A 567 -21.14 9.25 -21.39
C SER A 567 -19.81 9.16 -22.15
N SER A 568 -19.14 10.31 -22.28
CA SER A 568 -17.97 10.44 -23.15
C SER A 568 -16.93 9.36 -22.81
N PHE A 569 -16.55 8.55 -23.79
CA PHE A 569 -15.56 7.49 -23.61
C PHE A 569 -14.32 8.01 -22.89
N ARG A 570 -13.83 7.23 -21.94
CA ARG A 570 -12.62 7.44 -21.17
C ARG A 570 -11.62 6.35 -21.52
N TYR A 571 -10.35 6.66 -21.31
CA TYR A 571 -9.26 5.71 -21.54
C TYR A 571 -8.35 5.68 -20.32
N SER A 572 -7.80 4.50 -20.04
CA SER A 572 -6.75 4.28 -19.06
C SER A 572 -5.70 3.35 -19.66
N VAL A 573 -4.46 3.49 -19.23
CA VAL A 573 -3.33 2.71 -19.70
C VAL A 573 -2.65 2.06 -18.50
N VAL A 574 -2.40 0.76 -18.57
CA VAL A 574 -1.59 0.04 -17.58
C VAL A 574 -0.46 -0.66 -18.32
N ILE A 575 0.78 -0.46 -17.86
CA ILE A 575 1.95 -1.19 -18.30
C ILE A 575 2.21 -2.30 -17.28
N ASP A 576 1.88 -3.53 -17.63
CA ASP A 576 2.37 -4.73 -16.94
C ASP A 576 3.88 -4.84 -17.22
N ALA A 577 4.70 -4.81 -16.17
CA ALA A 577 6.14 -4.97 -16.26
C ALA A 577 6.58 -6.34 -15.70
N GLY A 578 6.15 -7.40 -16.37
CA GLY A 578 6.55 -8.79 -16.11
C GLY A 578 8.00 -9.11 -16.48
N SER A 579 8.49 -10.27 -15.99
CA SER A 579 9.89 -10.71 -16.15
C SER A 579 10.30 -10.99 -17.60
N SER A 580 9.48 -11.73 -18.37
CA SER A 580 9.79 -12.10 -19.76
C SER A 580 9.51 -10.98 -20.78
N GLY A 581 8.95 -9.85 -20.35
CA GLY A 581 8.60 -8.72 -21.20
C GLY A 581 7.52 -7.85 -20.60
N SER A 582 7.50 -6.58 -21.00
CA SER A 582 6.53 -5.59 -20.53
C SER A 582 5.42 -5.38 -21.56
N ARG A 583 4.18 -5.23 -21.11
CA ARG A 583 2.97 -5.13 -21.92
C ARG A 583 2.23 -3.82 -21.62
N ALA A 584 1.93 -3.01 -22.64
CA ALA A 584 1.01 -1.88 -22.47
C ALA A 584 -0.41 -2.29 -22.83
N HIS A 585 -1.37 -2.01 -21.95
CA HIS A 585 -2.79 -2.31 -22.09
C HIS A 585 -3.58 -1.00 -22.12
N VAL A 586 -4.35 -0.77 -23.19
CA VAL A 586 -5.20 0.41 -23.34
C VAL A 586 -6.67 0.03 -23.17
N PHE A 587 -7.27 0.49 -22.08
CA PHE A 587 -8.66 0.22 -21.73
C PHE A 587 -9.55 1.40 -22.13
N ARG A 588 -10.54 1.16 -23.02
CA ARG A 588 -11.64 2.10 -23.25
C ARG A 588 -12.84 1.74 -22.37
N TYR A 589 -13.45 2.73 -21.74
CA TYR A 589 -14.61 2.54 -20.86
C TYR A 589 -15.52 3.78 -20.84
N TRP A 590 -16.75 3.61 -20.36
CA TRP A 590 -17.66 4.71 -20.03
C TRP A 590 -18.14 4.60 -18.58
N LEU A 591 -18.87 5.61 -18.10
CA LEU A 591 -19.50 5.57 -16.78
C LEU A 591 -21.00 5.36 -16.91
N GLU A 592 -21.52 4.33 -16.24
CA GLU A 592 -22.94 4.01 -16.17
C GLU A 592 -23.36 3.95 -14.70
N SER A 593 -24.30 4.80 -14.29
CA SER A 593 -24.66 5.02 -12.88
C SER A 593 -23.45 5.30 -11.96
N GLY A 594 -22.40 5.93 -12.50
CA GLY A 594 -21.14 6.18 -11.80
C GLY A 594 -20.20 4.98 -11.71
N LYS A 595 -20.45 3.87 -12.41
CA LYS A 595 -19.54 2.70 -12.42
C LYS A 595 -18.86 2.55 -13.78
N PRO A 596 -17.59 2.12 -13.83
CA PRO A 596 -16.91 1.84 -15.10
C PRO A 596 -17.57 0.65 -15.79
N VAL A 597 -17.87 0.83 -17.07
CA VAL A 597 -18.29 -0.23 -17.99
C VAL A 597 -17.32 -0.22 -19.16
N PHE A 598 -16.65 -1.35 -19.37
CA PHE A 598 -15.55 -1.48 -20.33
C PHE A 598 -16.06 -1.82 -21.73
N ASP A 599 -15.35 -1.29 -22.72
CA ASP A 599 -15.58 -1.55 -24.13
C ASP A 599 -14.65 -2.64 -24.63
N PHE A 600 -15.11 -3.90 -24.55
CA PHE A 600 -14.36 -5.09 -24.97
C PHE A 600 -14.52 -5.44 -26.46
N GLY A 601 -14.95 -4.51 -27.31
CA GLY A 601 -14.96 -4.76 -28.76
C GLY A 601 -13.54 -5.05 -29.28
N GLU A 602 -13.41 -5.94 -30.27
CA GLU A 602 -12.08 -6.41 -30.74
C GLU A 602 -11.18 -5.29 -31.29
N GLU A 603 -11.75 -4.18 -31.75
CA GLU A 603 -11.02 -2.99 -32.18
C GLU A 603 -10.59 -2.05 -31.03
N ASN A 604 -11.07 -2.30 -29.79
CA ASN A 604 -11.13 -1.32 -28.71
C ASN A 604 -10.25 -1.66 -27.49
N TYR A 605 -9.92 -2.94 -27.27
CA TYR A 605 -8.84 -3.36 -26.37
C TYR A 605 -7.56 -3.55 -27.19
N ALA A 606 -6.50 -2.86 -26.80
CA ALA A 606 -5.23 -2.88 -27.50
C ALA A 606 -4.10 -3.20 -26.53
N SER A 607 -3.30 -4.23 -26.87
CA SER A 607 -2.07 -4.56 -26.15
C SER A 607 -0.86 -4.70 -27.07
N LEU A 608 0.31 -4.37 -26.54
CA LEU A 608 1.63 -4.57 -27.16
C LEU A 608 2.58 -5.12 -26.10
N LYS A 609 3.22 -6.27 -26.35
CA LYS A 609 4.31 -6.81 -25.54
C LYS A 609 5.66 -6.51 -26.19
N LEU A 610 6.60 -5.99 -25.41
CA LEU A 610 8.02 -5.92 -25.76
C LEU A 610 8.81 -6.88 -24.85
N SER A 611 9.96 -7.34 -25.33
CA SER A 611 10.91 -8.17 -24.57
C SER A 611 12.33 -7.62 -24.78
N PRO A 612 13.23 -7.71 -23.79
CA PRO A 612 13.04 -8.36 -22.48
C PRO A 612 12.18 -7.55 -21.50
N GLY A 613 11.90 -8.11 -20.32
CA GLY A 613 11.21 -7.40 -19.23
C GLY A 613 12.11 -6.35 -18.57
N LEU A 614 11.53 -5.52 -17.68
CA LEU A 614 12.27 -4.41 -17.08
C LEU A 614 13.47 -4.86 -16.25
N SER A 615 13.38 -6.02 -15.60
CA SER A 615 14.46 -6.52 -14.74
C SER A 615 15.72 -6.94 -15.50
N SER A 616 15.62 -7.21 -16.80
CA SER A 616 16.80 -7.49 -17.65
C SER A 616 17.63 -6.23 -17.96
N TYR A 617 17.20 -5.06 -17.49
CA TYR A 617 17.98 -3.82 -17.55
C TYR A 617 18.71 -3.51 -16.23
N ALA A 618 18.86 -4.50 -15.33
CA ALA A 618 19.60 -4.35 -14.06
C ALA A 618 20.99 -3.71 -14.23
N ASP A 619 21.78 -4.17 -15.20
CA ASP A 619 23.12 -3.65 -15.48
C ASP A 619 23.13 -2.35 -16.31
N ASN A 620 21.98 -1.91 -16.83
CA ASN A 620 21.83 -0.71 -17.64
C ASN A 620 20.41 -0.15 -17.54
N PRO A 621 20.03 0.49 -16.41
CA PRO A 621 18.66 0.97 -16.19
C PRO A 621 18.15 1.86 -17.32
N GLN A 622 19.00 2.68 -17.92
CA GLN A 622 18.63 3.57 -19.03
C GLN A 622 18.03 2.82 -20.24
N GLY A 623 18.35 1.53 -20.45
CA GLY A 623 17.70 0.70 -21.47
C GLY A 623 16.19 0.52 -21.25
N ALA A 624 15.75 0.45 -19.98
CA ALA A 624 14.33 0.35 -19.63
C ALA A 624 13.52 1.56 -20.10
N SER A 625 14.12 2.76 -20.12
CA SER A 625 13.44 3.96 -20.61
C SER A 625 13.07 3.86 -22.09
N VAL A 626 13.90 3.21 -22.91
CA VAL A 626 13.64 3.02 -24.35
C VAL A 626 12.47 2.06 -24.56
N SER A 627 12.47 0.92 -23.84
CA SER A 627 11.38 -0.06 -23.87
C SER A 627 10.04 0.56 -23.45
N VAL A 628 10.01 1.30 -22.33
CA VAL A 628 8.79 1.98 -21.86
C VAL A 628 8.36 3.12 -22.79
N ALA A 629 9.29 3.82 -23.46
CA ALA A 629 8.94 4.86 -24.42
C ALA A 629 8.17 4.30 -25.64
N GLU A 630 8.57 3.14 -26.16
CA GLU A 630 7.86 2.49 -27.28
C GLU A 630 6.45 2.04 -26.86
N LEU A 631 6.29 1.49 -25.64
CA LEU A 631 4.99 1.17 -25.05
C LEU A 631 4.09 2.41 -24.87
N VAL A 632 4.68 3.55 -24.49
CA VAL A 632 3.98 4.84 -24.38
C VAL A 632 3.55 5.38 -25.75
N GLU A 633 4.37 5.28 -26.78
CA GLU A 633 3.99 5.69 -28.15
C GLU A 633 2.88 4.80 -28.73
N PHE A 634 2.92 3.49 -28.47
CA PHE A 634 1.79 2.60 -28.78
C PHE A 634 0.50 3.07 -28.10
N ALA A 635 0.55 3.38 -26.79
CA ALA A 635 -0.62 3.86 -26.06
C ALA A 635 -1.15 5.21 -26.59
N LYS A 636 -0.26 6.16 -26.92
CA LYS A 636 -0.61 7.42 -27.59
C LYS A 636 -1.30 7.21 -28.94
N GLY A 637 -0.90 6.16 -29.68
CA GLY A 637 -1.54 5.78 -30.95
C GLY A 637 -2.98 5.25 -30.80
N ARG A 638 -3.41 4.86 -29.58
CA ARG A 638 -4.74 4.29 -29.31
C ARG A 638 -5.67 5.22 -28.52
N VAL A 639 -5.15 6.28 -27.91
CA VAL A 639 -5.93 7.25 -27.13
C VAL A 639 -6.04 8.59 -27.89
N PRO A 640 -7.25 9.15 -28.09
CA PRO A 640 -7.42 10.44 -28.76
C PRO A 640 -6.61 11.56 -28.10
N LYS A 641 -6.02 12.46 -28.89
CA LYS A 641 -5.06 13.48 -28.42
C LYS A 641 -5.64 14.41 -27.34
N GLU A 642 -6.93 14.73 -27.45
CA GLU A 642 -7.71 15.53 -26.51
C GLU A 642 -8.08 14.79 -25.21
N MET A 643 -7.89 13.47 -25.17
CA MET A 643 -8.12 12.61 -24.01
C MET A 643 -6.84 12.25 -23.24
N LEU A 644 -5.65 12.26 -23.88
CA LEU A 644 -4.36 11.91 -23.25
C LEU A 644 -4.21 12.50 -21.83
N LYS A 645 -4.32 13.83 -21.68
CA LYS A 645 -4.17 14.53 -20.38
C LYS A 645 -5.22 14.19 -19.31
N LYS A 646 -6.28 13.49 -19.67
CA LYS A 646 -7.35 13.00 -18.76
C LYS A 646 -7.24 11.50 -18.50
N SER A 647 -6.47 10.80 -19.29
CA SER A 647 -6.27 9.36 -19.23
C SER A 647 -5.08 9.03 -18.36
N GLU A 648 -5.28 8.14 -17.40
CA GLU A 648 -4.22 7.69 -16.51
C GLU A 648 -3.30 6.73 -17.25
N ILE A 649 -2.00 6.82 -16.96
CA ILE A 649 -1.04 5.77 -17.28
C ILE A 649 -0.41 5.26 -15.98
N ARG A 650 -0.25 3.95 -15.85
CA ARG A 650 0.40 3.29 -14.71
C ARG A 650 1.42 2.28 -15.22
N LEU A 651 2.44 1.98 -14.43
CA LEU A 651 3.42 0.92 -14.66
C LEU A 651 3.49 0.08 -13.38
N MET A 652 3.16 -1.20 -13.50
CA MET A 652 3.01 -2.10 -12.37
C MET A 652 3.92 -3.30 -12.65
N ALA A 653 5.06 -3.35 -11.96
CA ALA A 653 6.07 -4.37 -12.18
C ALA A 653 5.92 -5.56 -11.24
N THR A 654 6.16 -6.77 -11.74
CA THR A 654 5.87 -8.00 -10.99
C THR A 654 7.15 -8.73 -10.57
N ALA A 655 7.12 -10.07 -10.53
CA ALA A 655 8.19 -10.91 -10.01
C ALA A 655 9.59 -10.58 -10.53
N GLY A 656 9.74 -10.27 -11.83
CA GLY A 656 11.06 -9.94 -12.39
C GLY A 656 11.75 -8.79 -11.65
N MET A 657 11.01 -7.72 -11.31
CA MET A 657 11.55 -6.63 -10.51
C MET A 657 11.68 -7.01 -9.02
N ARG A 658 10.76 -7.82 -8.47
CA ARG A 658 10.88 -8.33 -7.08
C ARG A 658 12.13 -9.17 -6.82
N LEU A 659 12.74 -9.75 -7.86
CA LEU A 659 13.98 -10.52 -7.77
C LEU A 659 15.25 -9.66 -7.67
N LEU A 660 15.18 -8.37 -8.01
CA LEU A 660 16.33 -7.46 -7.97
C LEU A 660 16.52 -6.83 -6.59
N ASP A 661 17.74 -6.37 -6.30
CA ASP A 661 18.01 -5.48 -5.18
C ASP A 661 17.15 -4.20 -5.25
N VAL A 662 16.68 -3.71 -4.10
CA VAL A 662 15.80 -2.54 -4.01
C VAL A 662 16.42 -1.27 -4.63
N SER A 663 17.75 -1.10 -4.59
CA SER A 663 18.42 0.03 -5.26
C SER A 663 18.26 -0.06 -6.78
N VAL A 664 18.50 -1.23 -7.36
CA VAL A 664 18.40 -1.47 -8.81
C VAL A 664 16.93 -1.39 -9.27
N GLN A 665 15.99 -1.84 -8.44
CA GLN A 665 14.56 -1.64 -8.68
C GLN A 665 14.24 -0.15 -8.85
N GLU A 666 14.72 0.69 -7.94
CA GLU A 666 14.41 2.12 -7.93
C GLU A 666 15.13 2.89 -9.06
N GLU A 667 16.37 2.52 -9.42
CA GLU A 667 17.07 3.07 -10.59
C GLU A 667 16.27 2.84 -11.90
N ILE A 668 15.76 1.62 -12.10
CA ILE A 668 14.91 1.27 -13.26
C ILE A 668 13.54 1.97 -13.18
N LEU A 669 12.95 2.09 -11.98
CA LEU A 669 11.68 2.79 -11.82
C LEU A 669 11.83 4.30 -12.09
N GLU A 670 12.92 4.94 -11.68
CA GLU A 670 13.09 6.37 -11.87
C GLU A 670 13.29 6.77 -13.33
N VAL A 671 14.10 6.02 -14.09
CA VAL A 671 14.24 6.26 -15.54
C VAL A 671 12.93 6.00 -16.30
N THR A 672 12.10 5.06 -15.85
CA THR A 672 10.78 4.80 -16.46
C THR A 672 9.72 5.82 -16.04
N ARG A 673 9.74 6.31 -14.78
CA ARG A 673 8.96 7.49 -14.35
C ARG A 673 9.29 8.72 -15.19
N GLY A 674 10.57 8.97 -15.51
CA GLY A 674 10.98 10.06 -16.41
C GLY A 674 10.27 10.03 -17.77
N VAL A 675 10.09 8.84 -18.35
CA VAL A 675 9.34 8.63 -19.60
C VAL A 675 7.83 8.86 -19.38
N LEU A 676 7.27 8.34 -18.29
CA LEU A 676 5.85 8.43 -17.99
C LEU A 676 5.41 9.86 -17.64
N ARG A 677 6.20 10.62 -16.88
CA ARG A 677 6.04 12.08 -16.66
C ARG A 677 6.00 12.85 -17.99
N SER A 678 6.83 12.43 -18.96
CA SER A 678 6.96 13.05 -20.28
C SER A 678 5.93 12.55 -21.31
N SER A 679 5.11 11.55 -20.95
CA SER A 679 4.18 10.89 -21.88
C SER A 679 2.99 11.76 -22.32
N GLY A 680 2.63 12.78 -21.55
CA GLY A 680 1.43 13.59 -21.77
C GLY A 680 0.11 12.93 -21.35
N PHE A 681 0.16 11.69 -20.84
CA PHE A 681 -0.91 11.11 -20.03
C PHE A 681 -0.96 11.76 -18.63
N LYS A 682 -2.04 11.53 -17.87
CA LYS A 682 -2.05 11.79 -16.43
C LYS A 682 -1.20 10.70 -15.74
N PHE A 683 -0.15 11.11 -15.05
CA PHE A 683 0.79 10.23 -14.35
C PHE A 683 1.16 10.80 -12.97
N GLN A 684 1.45 9.90 -12.03
CA GLN A 684 2.05 10.19 -10.72
C GLN A 684 3.10 9.10 -10.44
N ASP A 685 4.20 9.43 -9.79
CA ASP A 685 5.37 8.54 -9.68
C ASP A 685 5.07 7.24 -8.93
N GLU A 686 4.15 7.30 -7.97
CA GLU A 686 3.55 6.19 -7.21
C GLU A 686 2.95 5.12 -8.11
N TRP A 687 2.42 5.54 -9.25
CA TRP A 687 1.80 4.66 -10.22
C TRP A 687 2.83 3.94 -11.10
N ALA A 688 4.14 4.17 -10.90
CA ALA A 688 5.24 3.35 -11.39
C ALA A 688 5.93 2.67 -10.20
N SER A 689 5.51 1.44 -9.89
CA SER A 689 5.93 0.70 -8.68
C SER A 689 5.96 -0.81 -8.90
N VAL A 690 6.70 -1.52 -8.02
CA VAL A 690 6.70 -2.99 -7.96
C VAL A 690 5.53 -3.44 -7.08
N ILE A 691 4.64 -4.28 -7.61
CA ILE A 691 3.46 -4.76 -6.89
C ILE A 691 3.77 -6.00 -6.05
N SER A 692 3.08 -6.14 -4.92
CA SER A 692 3.21 -7.36 -4.12
C SER A 692 2.61 -8.55 -4.86
N GLY A 693 3.14 -9.75 -4.61
CA GLY A 693 2.61 -10.96 -5.23
C GLY A 693 1.19 -11.32 -4.78
N PHE A 694 0.77 -10.84 -3.60
CA PHE A 694 -0.63 -10.90 -3.17
C PHE A 694 -1.51 -10.08 -4.11
N ASP A 695 -1.09 -8.85 -4.44
CA ASP A 695 -1.92 -7.94 -5.25
C ASP A 695 -2.04 -8.43 -6.70
N GLU A 696 -0.95 -8.95 -7.27
CA GLU A 696 -0.92 -9.60 -8.59
C GLU A 696 -1.97 -10.72 -8.70
N GLY A 697 -1.95 -11.68 -7.77
CA GLY A 697 -2.92 -12.78 -7.74
C GLY A 697 -4.35 -12.31 -7.42
N MET A 698 -4.52 -11.35 -6.51
CA MET A 698 -5.82 -10.73 -6.21
C MET A 698 -6.41 -10.03 -7.43
N TYR A 699 -5.60 -9.32 -8.22
CA TYR A 699 -6.05 -8.66 -9.43
C TYR A 699 -6.41 -9.68 -10.53
N ALA A 700 -5.63 -10.76 -10.68
CA ALA A 700 -5.97 -11.88 -11.56
C ALA A 700 -7.33 -12.52 -11.18
N TRP A 701 -7.58 -12.71 -9.88
CA TRP A 701 -8.86 -13.23 -9.37
C TRP A 701 -10.04 -12.27 -9.64
N VAL A 702 -9.80 -10.96 -9.51
CA VAL A 702 -10.83 -9.93 -9.80
C VAL A 702 -11.22 -9.95 -11.27
N VAL A 703 -10.26 -10.02 -12.21
CA VAL A 703 -10.61 -10.04 -13.64
C VAL A 703 -11.32 -11.34 -14.02
N ALA A 704 -10.93 -12.49 -13.47
CA ALA A 704 -11.63 -13.77 -13.67
C ALA A 704 -13.10 -13.69 -13.25
N ASN A 705 -13.36 -13.24 -12.02
CA ASN A 705 -14.73 -13.16 -11.51
C ASN A 705 -15.53 -12.01 -12.13
N TYR A 706 -14.87 -10.94 -12.59
CA TYR A 706 -15.52 -9.91 -13.39
C TYR A 706 -15.95 -10.46 -14.76
N ALA A 707 -15.08 -11.23 -15.42
CA ALA A 707 -15.33 -11.83 -16.72
C ALA A 707 -16.47 -12.86 -16.66
N LEU A 708 -16.46 -13.73 -15.65
CA LEU A 708 -17.52 -14.71 -15.37
C LEU A 708 -18.82 -14.10 -14.82
N GLY A 709 -18.82 -12.82 -14.43
CA GLY A 709 -19.99 -12.14 -13.88
C GLY A 709 -20.34 -12.49 -12.43
N SER A 710 -19.50 -13.29 -11.75
CA SER A 710 -19.63 -13.64 -10.32
C SER A 710 -19.20 -12.50 -9.38
N LEU A 711 -18.36 -11.56 -9.83
CA LEU A 711 -17.87 -10.45 -9.02
C LEU A 711 -18.98 -9.43 -8.70
N GLY A 712 -19.23 -9.22 -7.40
CA GLY A 712 -20.40 -8.51 -6.88
C GLY A 712 -21.58 -9.43 -6.52
N GLY A 713 -21.46 -10.74 -6.74
CA GLY A 713 -22.35 -11.79 -6.25
C GLY A 713 -21.83 -12.48 -5.00
N ASP A 714 -22.36 -13.67 -4.70
CA ASP A 714 -22.00 -14.48 -3.52
C ASP A 714 -20.51 -14.88 -3.50
N PRO A 715 -19.74 -14.55 -2.43
CA PRO A 715 -18.35 -14.94 -2.28
C PRO A 715 -18.05 -16.43 -2.48
N LEU A 716 -18.93 -17.33 -2.05
CA LEU A 716 -18.71 -18.78 -2.17
C LEU A 716 -18.96 -19.34 -3.58
N HIS A 717 -19.58 -18.54 -4.46
CA HIS A 717 -19.80 -18.87 -5.87
C HIS A 717 -18.75 -18.23 -6.81
N THR A 718 -17.64 -17.73 -6.25
CA THR A 718 -16.51 -17.20 -7.03
C THR A 718 -15.61 -18.34 -7.52
N THR A 719 -14.90 -18.08 -8.62
CA THR A 719 -13.93 -19.00 -9.23
C THR A 719 -12.53 -18.56 -8.81
N GLY A 720 -11.71 -19.50 -8.32
CA GLY A 720 -10.30 -19.29 -8.04
C GLY A 720 -9.48 -19.12 -9.32
N ILE A 721 -8.23 -18.70 -9.18
CA ILE A 721 -7.28 -18.62 -10.29
C ILE A 721 -5.91 -19.13 -9.86
N VAL A 722 -5.25 -19.82 -10.79
CA VAL A 722 -3.84 -20.20 -10.71
C VAL A 722 -3.14 -19.58 -11.92
N GLU A 723 -2.20 -18.70 -11.68
CA GLU A 723 -1.41 -18.01 -12.72
C GLU A 723 0.02 -18.57 -12.69
N LEU A 724 0.58 -18.87 -13.85
CA LEU A 724 1.99 -19.27 -14.00
C LEU A 724 2.69 -18.28 -14.92
N GLY A 725 3.36 -17.30 -14.32
CA GLY A 725 4.22 -16.36 -15.01
C GLY A 725 5.61 -16.92 -15.31
N GLY A 726 6.51 -16.04 -15.72
CA GLY A 726 7.92 -16.40 -15.97
C GLY A 726 8.75 -16.53 -14.70
N ALA A 727 8.54 -15.65 -13.71
CA ALA A 727 9.34 -15.59 -12.48
C ALA A 727 8.58 -15.86 -11.16
N SER A 728 7.25 -15.98 -11.20
CA SER A 728 6.45 -16.51 -10.10
C SER A 728 5.21 -17.25 -10.61
N ALA A 729 4.61 -18.03 -9.72
CA ALA A 729 3.25 -18.53 -9.86
C ALA A 729 2.37 -17.98 -8.74
N GLN A 730 1.06 -17.87 -8.94
CA GLN A 730 0.11 -17.34 -7.97
C GLN A 730 -1.09 -18.29 -7.82
N VAL A 731 -1.57 -18.45 -6.58
CA VAL A 731 -2.83 -19.17 -6.27
C VAL A 731 -3.72 -18.22 -5.49
N THR A 732 -4.93 -17.94 -6.01
CA THR A 732 -5.85 -16.98 -5.39
C THR A 732 -7.30 -17.45 -5.47
N PHE A 733 -7.99 -17.51 -4.32
CA PHE A 733 -9.40 -17.90 -4.22
C PHE A 733 -10.04 -17.39 -2.93
N VAL A 734 -11.37 -17.43 -2.85
CA VAL A 734 -12.09 -17.24 -1.58
C VAL A 734 -12.09 -18.57 -0.84
N SER A 735 -11.39 -18.64 0.29
CA SER A 735 -11.37 -19.83 1.15
C SER A 735 -12.36 -19.68 2.30
N SER A 736 -13.04 -20.77 2.65
CA SER A 736 -13.85 -20.85 3.87
C SER A 736 -13.00 -21.05 5.13
N GLU A 737 -11.74 -21.42 4.98
CA GLU A 737 -10.80 -21.66 6.08
C GLU A 737 -10.22 -20.36 6.64
N THR A 738 -9.65 -20.46 7.85
CA THR A 738 -8.94 -19.35 8.48
C THR A 738 -7.45 -19.44 8.14
N ALA A 739 -7.09 -18.84 7.00
CA ALA A 739 -5.69 -18.66 6.63
C ALA A 739 -4.94 -17.79 7.68
N PRO A 740 -3.63 -18.04 7.90
CA PRO A 740 -2.79 -17.22 8.77
C PRO A 740 -2.71 -15.74 8.34
N PRO A 741 -2.32 -14.82 9.25
CA PRO A 741 -1.99 -13.44 8.89
C PRO A 741 -0.99 -13.38 7.72
N GLY A 742 -1.17 -12.40 6.82
CA GLY A 742 -0.35 -12.23 5.61
C GLY A 742 -0.80 -13.07 4.40
N PHE A 743 -1.52 -14.18 4.59
CA PHE A 743 -2.04 -15.03 3.50
C PHE A 743 -3.45 -14.67 3.03
N SER A 744 -4.16 -13.83 3.78
CA SER A 744 -5.52 -13.42 3.44
C SER A 744 -5.76 -11.93 3.68
N ARG A 745 -6.53 -11.31 2.78
CA ARG A 745 -7.04 -9.93 2.92
C ARG A 745 -8.52 -9.90 2.53
N THR A 746 -9.26 -8.98 3.14
CA THR A 746 -10.66 -8.73 2.77
C THR A 746 -10.71 -7.55 1.81
N ILE A 747 -11.25 -7.75 0.61
CA ILE A 747 -11.59 -6.67 -0.32
C ILE A 747 -13.10 -6.46 -0.38
N SER A 748 -13.55 -5.29 -0.84
CA SER A 748 -14.95 -5.07 -1.16
C SER A 748 -15.13 -4.54 -2.58
N TYR A 749 -16.13 -5.07 -3.27
CA TYR A 749 -16.57 -4.61 -4.59
C TYR A 749 -18.08 -4.53 -4.61
N ARG A 750 -18.63 -3.39 -5.05
CA ARG A 750 -20.08 -3.12 -5.08
C ARG A 750 -20.85 -3.36 -3.77
N GLY A 751 -20.17 -3.37 -2.62
CA GLY A 751 -20.77 -3.60 -1.30
C GLY A 751 -20.81 -5.05 -0.83
N VAL A 752 -20.27 -5.99 -1.61
CA VAL A 752 -19.96 -7.35 -1.15
C VAL A 752 -18.51 -7.38 -0.67
N SER A 753 -18.24 -8.11 0.42
CA SER A 753 -16.89 -8.32 0.95
C SER A 753 -16.41 -9.74 0.64
N TYR A 754 -15.18 -9.86 0.14
CA TYR A 754 -14.54 -11.12 -0.22
C TYR A 754 -13.30 -11.30 0.65
N LYS A 755 -13.29 -12.34 1.49
CA LYS A 755 -12.10 -12.77 2.22
C LYS A 755 -11.28 -13.67 1.28
N ILE A 756 -10.27 -13.10 0.65
CA ILE A 756 -9.46 -13.78 -0.37
C ILE A 756 -8.23 -14.36 0.30
N TYR A 757 -7.90 -15.62 0.01
CA TYR A 757 -6.55 -16.17 0.13
C TYR A 757 -5.81 -15.84 -1.17
N SER A 758 -4.59 -15.30 -1.05
CA SER A 758 -3.70 -15.12 -2.20
C SER A 758 -2.25 -15.36 -1.77
N HIS A 759 -1.52 -16.15 -2.55
CA HIS A 759 -0.08 -16.30 -2.39
C HIS A 759 0.63 -16.30 -3.74
N SER A 760 1.88 -15.82 -3.74
CA SER A 760 2.77 -15.75 -4.89
C SER A 760 4.07 -16.47 -4.60
N PHE A 761 4.25 -17.61 -5.25
CA PHE A 761 5.44 -18.44 -5.21
C PHE A 761 6.53 -17.81 -6.09
N LEU A 762 7.33 -16.91 -5.51
CA LEU A 762 8.48 -16.29 -6.19
C LEU A 762 9.57 -17.34 -6.47
N HIS A 763 10.29 -17.24 -7.59
CA HIS A 763 11.19 -18.26 -8.16
C HIS A 763 10.50 -19.54 -8.68
N TYR A 764 9.17 -19.69 -8.53
CA TYR A 764 8.39 -20.81 -9.08
C TYR A 764 7.65 -20.44 -10.38
N GLY A 765 8.05 -19.35 -11.02
CA GLY A 765 7.65 -19.10 -12.41
C GLY A 765 8.34 -20.08 -13.36
N GLN A 766 7.75 -20.30 -14.53
CA GLN A 766 8.22 -21.35 -15.45
C GLN A 766 9.67 -21.12 -15.92
N ASP A 767 10.01 -19.88 -16.27
CA ASP A 767 11.31 -19.54 -16.86
C ASP A 767 12.42 -19.66 -15.79
N GLU A 768 12.21 -19.09 -14.60
CA GLU A 768 13.13 -19.19 -13.46
C GLU A 768 13.33 -20.63 -12.99
N ALA A 769 12.24 -21.41 -12.86
CA ALA A 769 12.32 -22.80 -12.42
C ALA A 769 13.07 -23.68 -13.43
N GLN A 770 12.90 -23.44 -14.73
CA GLN A 770 13.65 -24.13 -15.78
C GLN A 770 15.13 -23.78 -15.73
N GLU A 771 15.46 -22.48 -15.61
CA GLU A 771 16.84 -22.00 -15.56
C GLU A 771 17.57 -22.48 -14.30
N GLU A 772 16.92 -22.49 -13.14
CA GLU A 772 17.51 -22.97 -11.89
C GLU A 772 17.77 -24.48 -11.93
N ILE A 773 16.84 -25.27 -12.48
CA ILE A 773 17.03 -26.71 -12.68
C ILE A 773 18.22 -26.96 -13.63
N LEU A 774 18.33 -26.23 -14.74
CA LEU A 774 19.44 -26.35 -15.68
C LEU A 774 20.78 -25.96 -15.06
N LYS A 775 20.82 -24.87 -14.26
CA LYS A 775 22.01 -24.45 -13.49
C LYS A 775 22.40 -25.49 -12.44
N SER A 776 21.43 -26.07 -11.72
CA SER A 776 21.66 -27.13 -10.73
C SER A 776 22.30 -28.37 -11.37
N LEU A 777 21.79 -28.79 -12.54
CA LEU A 777 22.37 -29.86 -13.35
C LEU A 777 23.80 -29.52 -13.81
N GLN A 778 24.05 -28.31 -14.31
CA GLN A 778 25.40 -27.86 -14.71
C GLN A 778 26.39 -27.85 -13.52
N ASN A 779 25.97 -27.34 -12.36
CA ASN A 779 26.82 -27.29 -11.16
C ASN A 779 27.16 -28.68 -10.60
N SER A 780 26.35 -29.70 -10.88
CA SER A 780 26.65 -31.09 -10.50
C SER A 780 27.91 -31.66 -11.17
N VAL A 781 28.35 -31.09 -12.32
CA VAL A 781 29.64 -31.42 -12.97
C VAL A 781 30.82 -31.05 -12.06
N SER A 782 30.82 -29.83 -11.50
CA SER A 782 31.87 -29.36 -10.59
C SER A 782 31.86 -30.09 -9.24
N PHE A 783 30.71 -30.66 -8.85
CA PHE A 783 30.52 -31.27 -7.52
C PHE A 783 30.91 -32.75 -7.44
N PHE A 784 31.24 -33.41 -8.55
CA PHE A 784 31.61 -34.85 -8.56
C PHE A 784 32.91 -35.18 -7.79
N LEU A 785 33.65 -34.15 -7.35
CA LEU A 785 34.84 -34.27 -6.49
C LEU A 785 34.56 -34.12 -4.98
N LEU A 786 33.37 -33.67 -4.58
CA LEU A 786 33.02 -33.35 -3.18
C LEU A 786 31.73 -34.07 -2.76
N LYS A 787 31.86 -35.15 -1.99
CA LYS A 787 30.71 -35.96 -1.52
C LYS A 787 29.86 -35.22 -0.48
N THR A 788 28.87 -34.44 -0.92
CA THR A 788 27.76 -33.99 -0.06
C THR A 788 26.42 -34.20 -0.75
N HIS A 789 25.47 -34.83 -0.05
CA HIS A 789 24.12 -35.10 -0.55
C HIS A 789 23.28 -33.83 -0.65
N THR A 790 22.76 -33.56 -1.86
CA THR A 790 21.63 -32.65 -2.11
C THR A 790 20.54 -33.40 -2.88
N LEU A 791 19.28 -32.94 -2.81
CA LEU A 791 18.12 -33.61 -3.44
C LEU A 791 18.24 -33.79 -4.97
N PHE A 792 19.02 -32.94 -5.64
CA PHE A 792 19.27 -33.03 -7.08
C PHE A 792 20.30 -34.11 -7.47
N GLN A 793 21.15 -34.55 -6.54
CA GLN A 793 22.27 -35.44 -6.81
C GLN A 793 21.85 -36.88 -7.16
N SER A 794 20.60 -37.26 -6.86
CA SER A 794 19.99 -38.54 -7.25
C SER A 794 19.51 -38.60 -8.71
N PHE A 795 19.34 -37.45 -9.37
CA PHE A 795 18.86 -37.36 -10.76
C PHE A 795 19.96 -36.97 -11.76
N ALA A 796 21.03 -36.34 -11.31
CA ALA A 796 22.21 -36.02 -12.12
C ALA A 796 23.06 -37.28 -12.40
N ALA A 797 22.66 -38.06 -13.41
CA ALA A 797 23.44 -39.16 -13.95
C ALA A 797 24.63 -38.63 -14.77
N ALA A 798 25.67 -38.12 -14.11
CA ALA A 798 26.92 -37.80 -14.78
C ALA A 798 27.61 -39.11 -15.24
N ASN A 799 27.91 -39.21 -16.54
CA ASN A 799 28.71 -40.32 -17.05
C ASN A 799 30.18 -40.16 -16.62
N LYS A 800 30.99 -41.22 -16.78
CA LYS A 800 32.41 -41.25 -16.37
C LYS A 800 33.26 -40.12 -16.97
N ASP A 801 32.80 -39.50 -18.05
CA ASP A 801 33.45 -38.42 -18.78
C ASP A 801 33.02 -37.01 -18.29
N GLY A 802 32.25 -36.90 -17.21
CA GLY A 802 31.82 -35.62 -16.61
C GLY A 802 30.62 -34.95 -17.30
N ILE A 803 29.95 -35.65 -18.21
CA ILE A 803 28.81 -35.13 -18.98
C ILE A 803 27.50 -35.38 -18.22
N VAL A 804 26.69 -34.33 -18.04
CA VAL A 804 25.37 -34.40 -17.37
C VAL A 804 24.24 -34.47 -18.38
N THR A 805 23.21 -35.26 -18.08
CA THR A 805 21.99 -35.36 -18.90
C THR A 805 20.90 -34.43 -18.37
N ASP A 806 20.37 -33.55 -19.21
CA ASP A 806 19.12 -32.84 -18.92
C ASP A 806 17.91 -33.66 -19.39
N PRO A 807 17.02 -34.11 -18.48
CA PRO A 807 15.80 -34.82 -18.85
C PRO A 807 14.70 -33.91 -19.41
N CYS A 808 14.76 -32.59 -19.18
CA CYS A 808 13.67 -31.64 -19.41
C CYS A 808 13.71 -30.89 -20.75
N THR A 809 14.77 -31.06 -21.54
CA THR A 809 14.87 -30.52 -22.91
C THR A 809 14.79 -31.67 -23.93
N PRO A 810 14.14 -31.47 -25.10
CA PRO A 810 13.95 -32.53 -26.09
C PRO A 810 15.24 -33.20 -26.55
N LYS A 811 15.13 -34.49 -26.83
CA LYS A 811 16.27 -35.34 -27.19
C LYS A 811 17.03 -34.79 -28.40
N GLY A 812 18.35 -34.69 -28.29
CA GLY A 812 19.20 -34.23 -29.40
C GLY A 812 19.22 -32.71 -29.60
N TYR A 813 18.64 -31.92 -28.69
CA TYR A 813 18.97 -30.50 -28.57
C TYR A 813 20.45 -30.31 -28.20
N VAL A 814 21.08 -29.28 -28.73
CA VAL A 814 22.50 -28.96 -28.51
C VAL A 814 22.60 -27.60 -27.82
N TYR A 815 23.16 -27.58 -26.62
CA TYR A 815 23.50 -26.36 -25.90
C TYR A 815 24.80 -25.75 -26.43
N ASP A 816 24.98 -24.44 -26.24
CA ASP A 816 26.26 -23.77 -26.47
C ASP A 816 27.39 -24.29 -25.56
N ASN A 817 27.02 -24.90 -24.42
CA ASN A 817 27.93 -25.57 -23.50
C ASN A 817 27.88 -27.10 -23.67
N ASN A 818 28.97 -27.68 -24.18
CA ASN A 818 29.11 -29.12 -24.45
C ASN A 818 29.09 -30.04 -23.21
N SER A 819 29.01 -29.50 -21.97
CA SER A 819 28.96 -30.32 -20.74
C SER A 819 27.57 -30.92 -20.44
N VAL A 820 26.53 -30.55 -21.18
CA VAL A 820 25.15 -31.01 -20.98
C VAL A 820 24.60 -31.66 -22.25
N ILE A 821 23.94 -32.81 -22.11
CA ILE A 821 23.22 -33.49 -23.21
C ILE A 821 21.73 -33.50 -22.92
N ALA A 822 20.91 -33.00 -23.84
CA ALA A 822 19.46 -33.08 -23.76
C ALA A 822 18.97 -34.51 -24.05
N ALA A 823 18.31 -35.12 -23.07
CA ALA A 823 17.92 -36.52 -23.06
C ALA A 823 16.42 -36.77 -23.29
N GLY A 824 15.56 -35.75 -23.11
CA GLY A 824 14.13 -35.86 -23.43
C GLY A 824 13.35 -36.88 -22.59
N ASN A 825 13.71 -37.09 -21.32
CA ASN A 825 13.06 -38.07 -20.45
C ASN A 825 11.98 -37.41 -19.58
N TYR A 826 10.76 -37.36 -20.09
CA TYR A 826 9.60 -36.79 -19.39
C TYR A 826 9.42 -37.29 -17.95
N SER A 827 9.60 -38.59 -17.70
CA SER A 827 9.39 -39.17 -16.36
C SER A 827 10.41 -38.64 -15.36
N THR A 828 11.69 -38.59 -15.76
CA THR A 828 12.74 -37.99 -14.93
C THR A 828 12.56 -36.47 -14.81
N CYS A 829 12.14 -35.79 -15.88
CA CYS A 829 11.84 -34.36 -15.82
C CYS A 829 10.75 -34.07 -14.78
N ARG A 830 9.63 -34.81 -14.80
CA ARG A 830 8.55 -34.71 -13.80
C ARG A 830 9.03 -34.95 -12.37
N SER A 831 9.98 -35.86 -12.17
CA SER A 831 10.59 -36.07 -10.85
C SER A 831 11.45 -34.88 -10.40
N VAL A 832 12.21 -34.27 -11.30
CA VAL A 832 13.06 -33.10 -11.00
C VAL A 832 12.20 -31.84 -10.78
N THR A 833 11.15 -31.62 -11.57
CA THR A 833 10.20 -30.51 -11.38
C THR A 833 9.42 -30.66 -10.07
N LEU A 834 9.01 -31.88 -9.70
CA LEU A 834 8.40 -32.15 -8.40
C LEU A 834 9.39 -31.92 -7.25
N ALA A 835 10.64 -32.36 -7.38
CA ALA A 835 11.67 -32.10 -6.36
C ALA A 835 11.88 -30.59 -6.15
N LYS A 836 11.90 -29.78 -7.22
CA LYS A 836 11.94 -28.31 -7.13
C LYS A 836 10.74 -27.75 -6.37
N LEU A 837 9.52 -28.24 -6.63
CA LEU A 837 8.30 -27.79 -5.95
C LEU A 837 8.20 -28.27 -4.48
N GLN A 838 8.92 -29.32 -4.13
CA GLN A 838 9.02 -29.84 -2.76
C GLN A 838 10.21 -29.27 -1.97
N ASP A 839 11.09 -28.49 -2.59
CA ASP A 839 12.27 -27.93 -1.95
C ASP A 839 11.89 -26.98 -0.79
N GLY A 840 12.47 -27.21 0.38
CA GLY A 840 12.13 -26.49 1.60
C GLY A 840 10.84 -26.93 2.30
N LYS A 841 10.07 -27.89 1.78
CA LYS A 841 8.81 -28.38 2.36
C LYS A 841 8.97 -29.04 3.73
N GLU A 842 10.16 -29.56 4.03
CA GLU A 842 10.55 -30.03 5.36
C GLU A 842 10.55 -28.92 6.44
N ASN A 843 10.57 -27.64 6.03
CA ASN A 843 10.47 -26.47 6.91
C ASN A 843 9.04 -25.91 6.98
N CYS A 844 8.02 -26.65 6.53
CA CYS A 844 6.62 -26.25 6.63
C CYS A 844 6.20 -26.07 8.10
N ALA A 845 5.83 -24.84 8.49
CA ALA A 845 5.40 -24.50 9.85
C ALA A 845 3.89 -24.73 10.10
N PHE A 846 3.20 -25.37 9.16
CA PHE A 846 1.74 -25.54 9.11
C PHE A 846 1.38 -27.02 8.96
N GLU A 847 0.12 -27.38 9.23
CA GLU A 847 -0.35 -28.75 9.05
C GLU A 847 -0.24 -29.22 7.59
N HIS A 848 -0.53 -28.31 6.64
CA HIS A 848 -0.43 -28.55 5.20
C HIS A 848 0.27 -27.39 4.48
N CYS A 849 1.25 -27.74 3.65
CA CYS A 849 1.89 -26.86 2.67
C CYS A 849 1.84 -27.52 1.28
N SER A 850 1.60 -26.76 0.22
CA SER A 850 1.54 -27.30 -1.15
C SER A 850 2.93 -27.32 -1.79
N ILE A 851 3.49 -26.14 -2.04
CA ILE A 851 4.78 -25.87 -2.69
C ILE A 851 5.73 -25.27 -1.64
N GLY A 852 6.92 -25.84 -1.49
CA GLY A 852 7.87 -25.49 -0.44
C GLY A 852 7.25 -25.47 0.97
N SER A 853 7.68 -24.52 1.81
CA SER A 853 7.19 -24.33 3.18
C SER A 853 5.90 -23.48 3.28
N THR A 854 5.22 -23.23 2.16
CA THR A 854 4.10 -22.28 2.07
C THR A 854 2.75 -22.92 2.42
N PHE A 855 2.04 -22.33 3.39
CA PHE A 855 0.64 -22.67 3.70
C PHE A 855 -0.27 -22.49 2.48
N THR A 856 -1.10 -23.50 2.21
CA THR A 856 -2.17 -23.43 1.21
C THR A 856 -3.41 -24.11 1.81
N PRO A 857 -4.57 -23.42 1.89
CA PRO A 857 -5.83 -24.03 2.30
C PRO A 857 -6.27 -25.09 1.29
N ASP A 858 -7.24 -25.95 1.65
CA ASP A 858 -7.82 -26.87 0.68
C ASP A 858 -8.43 -26.07 -0.48
N LEU A 859 -8.15 -26.53 -1.70
CA LEU A 859 -8.62 -25.85 -2.91
C LEU A 859 -10.12 -26.10 -3.09
N GLN A 860 -10.92 -25.05 -2.90
CA GLN A 860 -12.38 -25.11 -2.88
C GLN A 860 -12.99 -24.38 -4.09
N GLY A 861 -14.07 -24.92 -4.64
CA GLY A 861 -14.74 -24.36 -5.83
C GLY A 861 -14.04 -24.69 -7.16
N LYS A 862 -14.34 -23.90 -8.20
CA LYS A 862 -13.72 -23.98 -9.52
C LYS A 862 -12.48 -23.10 -9.62
N PHE A 863 -11.57 -23.41 -10.53
CA PHE A 863 -10.32 -22.68 -10.78
C PHE A 863 -10.07 -22.47 -12.29
N LEU A 864 -9.54 -21.29 -12.65
CA LEU A 864 -8.96 -21.05 -13.97
C LEU A 864 -7.43 -21.16 -13.90
N ALA A 865 -6.81 -21.83 -14.86
CA ALA A 865 -5.36 -21.93 -15.01
C ALA A 865 -4.89 -21.06 -16.19
N THR A 866 -4.17 -19.96 -15.92
CA THR A 866 -3.86 -18.91 -16.92
C THR A 866 -2.37 -18.74 -17.24
N GLU A 867 -2.04 -17.86 -18.18
CA GLU A 867 -0.70 -17.62 -18.71
C GLU A 867 -0.02 -18.90 -19.23
N ASN A 868 1.09 -19.36 -18.64
CA ASN A 868 1.86 -20.49 -19.18
C ASN A 868 1.11 -21.83 -19.16
N PHE A 869 0.10 -21.99 -18.29
CA PHE A 869 -0.82 -23.14 -18.33
C PHE A 869 -1.56 -23.17 -19.67
N TYR A 870 -2.26 -22.09 -20.01
CA TYR A 870 -3.00 -21.96 -21.27
C TYR A 870 -2.07 -22.03 -22.49
N HIS A 871 -0.92 -21.36 -22.47
CA HIS A 871 0.00 -21.34 -23.60
C HIS A 871 0.58 -22.72 -23.92
N THR A 872 0.86 -23.54 -22.90
CA THR A 872 1.35 -24.91 -23.07
C THR A 872 0.25 -25.85 -23.55
N SER A 873 -0.94 -25.82 -22.93
CA SER A 873 -2.08 -26.63 -23.39
C SER A 873 -2.49 -26.31 -24.83
N LYS A 874 -2.46 -25.03 -25.20
CA LYS A 874 -2.72 -24.59 -26.58
C LYS A 874 -1.66 -25.01 -27.58
N PHE A 875 -0.38 -25.04 -27.19
CA PHE A 875 0.70 -25.53 -28.05
C PHE A 875 0.52 -27.02 -28.39
N PHE A 876 0.12 -27.82 -27.41
CA PHE A 876 -0.18 -29.24 -27.61
C PHE A 876 -1.55 -29.51 -28.25
N GLY A 877 -2.40 -28.49 -28.39
CA GLY A 877 -3.74 -28.63 -28.97
C GLY A 877 -4.69 -29.45 -28.11
N LEU A 878 -4.55 -29.35 -26.78
CA LEU A 878 -5.39 -30.08 -25.83
C LEU A 878 -6.83 -29.54 -25.83
N ASP A 879 -7.79 -30.44 -25.59
CA ASP A 879 -9.16 -30.07 -25.25
C ASP A 879 -9.20 -29.53 -23.80
N GLU A 880 -10.22 -28.71 -23.46
CA GLU A 880 -10.40 -28.19 -22.10
C GLU A 880 -10.73 -29.31 -21.10
N LYS A 881 -11.36 -30.40 -21.56
CA LYS A 881 -11.67 -31.57 -20.72
C LYS A 881 -10.49 -32.56 -20.64
N ASP A 882 -10.30 -33.14 -19.46
CA ASP A 882 -9.29 -34.16 -19.13
C ASP A 882 -7.83 -33.73 -19.46
N TRP A 883 -7.61 -32.42 -19.58
CA TRP A 883 -6.40 -31.81 -20.15
C TRP A 883 -5.11 -32.12 -19.39
N LEU A 884 -5.19 -32.30 -18.07
CA LEU A 884 -4.05 -32.73 -17.24
C LEU A 884 -3.60 -34.15 -17.62
N SER A 885 -4.54 -35.05 -17.93
CA SER A 885 -4.23 -36.41 -18.36
C SER A 885 -3.64 -36.45 -19.79
N GLU A 886 -4.13 -35.59 -20.69
CA GLU A 886 -3.62 -35.48 -22.06
C GLU A 886 -2.26 -34.75 -22.11
N MET A 887 -2.03 -33.76 -21.27
CA MET A 887 -0.73 -33.07 -21.11
C MET A 887 0.40 -34.08 -20.80
N ILE A 888 0.15 -35.10 -19.97
CA ILE A 888 1.13 -36.17 -19.69
C ILE A 888 1.45 -36.98 -20.95
N LYS A 889 0.46 -37.26 -21.80
CA LYS A 889 0.65 -38.01 -23.05
C LYS A 889 1.41 -37.15 -24.08
N ALA A 890 1.01 -35.89 -24.23
CA ALA A 890 1.64 -34.92 -25.12
C ALA A 890 3.10 -34.65 -24.72
N GLY A 891 3.37 -34.38 -23.44
CA GLY A 891 4.71 -34.17 -22.90
C GLY A 891 5.63 -35.39 -23.11
N LYS A 892 5.16 -36.61 -22.82
CA LYS A 892 5.91 -37.85 -23.11
C LYS A 892 6.26 -37.98 -24.59
N SER A 893 5.31 -37.70 -25.48
CA SER A 893 5.54 -37.77 -26.94
C SER A 893 6.46 -36.67 -27.45
N PHE A 894 6.46 -35.50 -26.80
CA PHE A 894 7.25 -34.34 -27.23
C PHE A 894 8.70 -34.44 -26.75
N CYS A 895 8.91 -34.71 -25.47
CA CYS A 895 10.25 -34.87 -24.88
C CYS A 895 11.05 -35.97 -25.61
N GLY A 896 10.43 -37.11 -25.91
CA GLY A 896 11.09 -38.28 -26.49
C GLY A 896 11.36 -38.23 -28.00
N GLU A 897 10.95 -37.16 -28.70
CA GLU A 897 11.19 -36.99 -30.13
C GLU A 897 12.50 -36.24 -30.41
N GLU A 898 13.16 -36.55 -31.53
CA GLU A 898 14.42 -35.91 -31.92
C GLU A 898 14.20 -34.43 -32.28
N TRP A 899 15.07 -33.56 -31.76
CA TRP A 899 15.02 -32.11 -31.96
C TRP A 899 14.89 -31.70 -33.43
N SER A 900 15.59 -32.36 -34.35
CA SER A 900 15.51 -32.07 -35.79
C SER A 900 14.08 -32.21 -36.34
N LYS A 901 13.36 -33.26 -35.94
CA LYS A 901 11.98 -33.49 -36.36
C LYS A 901 10.99 -32.55 -35.66
N LEU A 902 11.26 -32.16 -34.41
CA LEU A 902 10.45 -31.15 -33.73
C LEU A 902 10.51 -29.81 -34.48
N LYS A 903 11.68 -29.44 -35.01
CA LYS A 903 11.82 -28.25 -35.88
C LYS A 903 11.10 -28.38 -37.22
N GLU A 904 11.10 -29.57 -37.82
CA GLU A 904 10.29 -29.84 -39.03
C GLU A 904 8.79 -29.81 -38.76
N LYS A 905 8.35 -30.28 -37.58
CA LYS A 905 6.94 -30.33 -37.17
C LYS A 905 6.39 -28.97 -36.71
N TYR A 906 7.23 -28.12 -36.12
CA TYR A 906 6.86 -26.80 -35.59
C TYR A 906 7.71 -25.65 -36.21
N PRO A 907 7.75 -25.52 -37.55
CA PRO A 907 8.70 -24.63 -38.24
C PRO A 907 8.42 -23.13 -38.03
N THR A 908 7.26 -22.78 -37.49
CA THR A 908 6.86 -21.40 -37.16
C THR A 908 7.15 -21.01 -35.70
N THR A 909 7.48 -21.97 -34.84
CA THR A 909 7.84 -21.72 -33.44
C THR A 909 9.32 -21.38 -33.34
N LYS A 910 9.67 -20.27 -32.68
CA LYS A 910 11.07 -19.90 -32.47
C LYS A 910 11.76 -20.95 -31.58
N GLU A 911 12.97 -21.38 -31.96
CA GLU A 911 13.69 -22.47 -31.27
C GLU A 911 13.74 -22.28 -29.73
N LYS A 912 14.03 -21.06 -29.26
CA LYS A 912 14.08 -20.65 -27.84
C LYS A 912 12.76 -20.70 -27.04
N TYR A 913 11.68 -21.16 -27.66
CA TYR A 913 10.40 -21.46 -27.01
C TYR A 913 10.01 -22.93 -27.24
N LEU A 914 10.54 -23.56 -28.29
CA LEU A 914 10.23 -24.94 -28.65
C LEU A 914 10.97 -25.94 -27.75
N ASP A 915 12.17 -25.59 -27.29
CA ASP A 915 12.96 -26.35 -26.32
C ASP A 915 12.27 -26.46 -24.95
N GLY A 916 11.69 -25.37 -24.45
CA GLY A 916 11.01 -25.33 -23.15
C GLY A 916 9.76 -26.20 -23.00
N TYR A 917 9.06 -26.58 -24.07
CA TYR A 917 7.77 -27.29 -23.94
C TYR A 917 7.85 -28.68 -23.30
N CYS A 918 9.01 -29.35 -23.35
CA CYS A 918 9.21 -30.58 -22.59
C CYS A 918 9.16 -30.29 -21.07
N PHE A 919 9.95 -29.32 -20.60
CA PHE A 919 9.91 -28.80 -19.23
C PHE A 919 8.50 -28.34 -18.84
N SER A 920 7.87 -27.46 -19.62
CA SER A 920 6.54 -26.90 -19.33
C SER A 920 5.50 -27.99 -19.07
N SER A 921 5.45 -29.02 -19.92
CA SER A 921 4.50 -30.12 -19.79
C SER A 921 4.66 -30.91 -18.48
N ALA A 922 5.90 -31.13 -18.03
CA ALA A 922 6.21 -31.81 -16.78
C ALA A 922 5.96 -30.89 -15.56
N TYR A 923 6.40 -29.64 -15.62
CA TYR A 923 6.30 -28.65 -14.55
C TYR A 923 4.84 -28.32 -14.20
N ILE A 924 3.98 -28.15 -15.21
CA ILE A 924 2.54 -27.92 -15.03
C ILE A 924 1.88 -29.07 -14.25
N ILE A 925 2.21 -30.32 -14.59
CA ILE A 925 1.67 -31.49 -13.92
C ILE A 925 2.23 -31.63 -12.50
N SER A 926 3.52 -31.36 -12.29
CA SER A 926 4.08 -31.34 -10.94
C SER A 926 3.47 -30.26 -10.06
N MET A 927 3.14 -29.09 -10.61
CA MET A 927 2.52 -27.99 -9.87
C MET A 927 1.04 -28.28 -9.56
N LEU A 928 0.21 -28.53 -10.57
CA LEU A 928 -1.24 -28.68 -10.37
C LEU A 928 -1.63 -30.02 -9.73
N HIS A 929 -1.09 -31.14 -10.23
CA HIS A 929 -1.45 -32.46 -9.72
C HIS A 929 -0.60 -32.88 -8.52
N ASP A 930 0.74 -32.85 -8.66
CA ASP A 930 1.61 -33.46 -7.64
C ASP A 930 1.83 -32.57 -6.39
N SER A 931 1.63 -31.25 -6.50
CA SER A 931 1.86 -30.30 -5.38
C SER A 931 0.58 -29.63 -4.88
N LEU A 932 -0.31 -29.19 -5.77
CA LEU A 932 -1.59 -28.54 -5.42
C LEU A 932 -2.78 -29.52 -5.29
N GLY A 933 -2.63 -30.78 -5.72
CA GLY A 933 -3.60 -31.84 -5.43
C GLY A 933 -4.84 -31.90 -6.35
N PHE A 934 -4.83 -31.24 -7.51
CA PHE A 934 -5.86 -31.47 -8.53
C PHE A 934 -5.74 -32.88 -9.12
N ALA A 935 -6.81 -33.66 -9.16
CA ALA A 935 -6.82 -34.95 -9.84
C ALA A 935 -6.64 -34.78 -11.37
N LEU A 936 -6.19 -35.82 -12.07
CA LEU A 936 -5.96 -35.73 -13.54
C LEU A 936 -7.26 -35.57 -14.35
N ASP A 937 -8.38 -35.92 -13.74
CA ASP A 937 -9.76 -35.84 -14.21
C ASP A 937 -10.60 -34.80 -13.43
N ASP A 938 -9.94 -33.86 -12.74
CA ASP A 938 -10.60 -32.85 -11.90
C ASP A 938 -11.29 -31.77 -12.73
N GLU A 939 -12.59 -31.94 -12.98
CA GLU A 939 -13.45 -30.99 -13.71
C GLU A 939 -13.59 -29.60 -13.02
N ARG A 940 -12.93 -29.36 -11.88
CA ARG A 940 -12.88 -28.05 -11.24
C ARG A 940 -11.85 -27.11 -11.87
N ILE A 941 -10.85 -27.59 -12.61
CA ILE A 941 -9.77 -26.75 -13.17
C ILE A 941 -9.71 -26.76 -14.71
N GLU A 942 -9.99 -25.61 -15.31
CA GLU A 942 -9.94 -25.38 -16.76
C GLU A 942 -8.79 -24.42 -17.12
N PHE A 943 -8.08 -24.64 -18.24
CA PHE A 943 -7.04 -23.70 -18.69
C PHE A 943 -7.65 -22.60 -19.56
N ALA A 944 -7.36 -21.34 -19.25
CA ALA A 944 -7.99 -20.20 -19.91
C ALA A 944 -7.08 -18.96 -19.88
N ASN A 945 -7.06 -18.20 -20.98
CA ASN A 945 -6.60 -16.79 -21.01
C ASN A 945 -7.74 -15.80 -21.31
N LYS A 946 -8.98 -16.30 -21.44
CA LYS A 946 -10.21 -15.52 -21.64
C LYS A 946 -11.36 -16.21 -20.92
N ALA A 947 -12.30 -15.45 -20.36
CA ALA A 947 -13.47 -16.01 -19.67
C ALA A 947 -14.77 -15.23 -19.95
N GLY A 948 -15.89 -15.90 -19.62
CA GLY A 948 -17.25 -15.38 -19.73
C GLY A 948 -17.76 -15.24 -21.17
N GLU A 949 -19.06 -14.95 -21.32
CA GLU A 949 -19.76 -14.82 -22.62
C GLU A 949 -19.13 -13.77 -23.56
N LYS A 950 -18.41 -12.80 -22.99
CA LYS A 950 -17.74 -11.72 -23.73
C LYS A 950 -16.28 -12.02 -24.10
N GLY A 951 -15.74 -13.18 -23.71
CA GLY A 951 -14.35 -13.57 -23.99
C GLY A 951 -13.32 -12.57 -23.45
N ILE A 952 -13.55 -12.05 -22.23
CA ILE A 952 -12.70 -11.03 -21.60
C ILE A 952 -11.36 -11.67 -21.22
N ALA A 953 -10.25 -11.03 -21.59
CA ALA A 953 -8.91 -11.52 -21.27
C ALA A 953 -8.67 -11.58 -19.76
N LEU A 954 -8.05 -12.67 -19.29
CA LEU A 954 -7.68 -12.91 -17.90
C LEU A 954 -6.36 -12.19 -17.59
N ASP A 955 -6.44 -10.87 -17.59
CA ASP A 955 -5.32 -9.95 -17.53
C ASP A 955 -5.40 -9.18 -16.20
N TRP A 956 -4.47 -9.43 -15.28
CA TRP A 956 -4.50 -8.82 -13.95
C TRP A 956 -4.44 -7.28 -14.01
N ALA A 957 -3.88 -6.69 -15.08
CA ALA A 957 -3.86 -5.23 -15.25
C ALA A 957 -5.29 -4.64 -15.34
N LEU A 958 -6.23 -5.39 -15.90
CA LEU A 958 -7.66 -5.04 -15.90
C LEU A 958 -8.27 -5.18 -14.50
N GLY A 959 -7.92 -6.23 -13.75
CA GLY A 959 -8.37 -6.43 -12.37
C GLY A 959 -7.92 -5.32 -11.42
N ALA A 960 -6.67 -4.89 -11.55
CA ALA A 960 -6.12 -3.72 -10.87
C ALA A 960 -6.95 -2.46 -11.14
N PHE A 961 -7.25 -2.21 -12.42
CA PHE A 961 -8.05 -1.06 -12.80
C PHE A 961 -9.51 -1.15 -12.32
N ILE A 962 -10.12 -2.34 -12.30
CA ILE A 962 -11.48 -2.57 -11.77
C ILE A 962 -11.58 -2.20 -10.28
N LEU A 963 -10.65 -2.69 -9.44
CA LEU A 963 -10.67 -2.36 -8.01
C LEU A 963 -10.35 -0.88 -7.75
N ASN A 964 -9.33 -0.34 -8.41
CA ASN A 964 -8.87 1.03 -8.19
C ASN A 964 -9.86 2.10 -8.68
N THR A 965 -10.89 1.71 -9.44
CA THR A 965 -11.93 2.66 -9.91
C THR A 965 -13.27 2.59 -9.18
N ASP A 966 -13.69 1.46 -8.58
CA ASP A 966 -14.95 1.38 -7.80
C ASP A 966 -14.85 2.15 -6.46
N THR A 967 -13.65 2.23 -5.86
CA THR A 967 -13.38 2.97 -4.62
C THR A 967 -13.55 4.49 -4.77
N THR A 968 -13.24 5.06 -5.94
CA THR A 968 -13.27 6.53 -6.15
C THR A 968 -14.68 7.10 -6.33
N ILE A 969 -15.72 6.27 -6.52
CA ILE A 969 -17.07 6.75 -6.89
C ILE A 969 -18.14 6.41 -5.83
N SER A 970 -17.92 5.39 -4.98
CA SER A 970 -18.83 5.08 -3.86
C SER A 970 -18.90 6.19 -2.80
N ALA A 971 -17.81 6.95 -2.61
CA ALA A 971 -17.70 8.03 -1.62
C ALA A 971 -18.66 9.22 -1.83
N TYR A 972 -19.35 9.32 -2.98
CA TYR A 972 -20.20 10.48 -3.31
C TYR A 972 -21.71 10.32 -3.05
N ASN A 973 -22.19 9.12 -2.68
CA ASN A 973 -23.62 8.88 -2.41
C ASN A 973 -23.85 7.92 -1.23
N GLY A 974 -23.81 8.44 -0.01
CA GLY A 974 -23.87 7.60 1.20
C GLY A 974 -24.39 8.29 2.48
N ARG A 975 -25.53 9.01 2.42
CA ARG A 975 -26.25 9.37 3.66
C ARG A 975 -26.90 8.12 4.26
N SER A 976 -26.16 7.37 5.08
CA SER A 976 -26.78 6.39 5.99
C SER A 976 -27.04 7.01 7.36
N ARG A 977 -28.15 6.61 7.98
CA ARG A 977 -28.65 7.17 9.25
C ARG A 977 -28.07 6.41 10.43
N LYS A 978 -27.92 7.11 11.56
CA LYS A 978 -27.82 6.50 12.88
C LYS A 978 -28.93 5.46 13.08
N MET A 979 -28.57 4.28 13.58
CA MET A 979 -29.30 3.66 14.68
C MET A 979 -28.31 2.87 15.55
N PHE A 980 -28.37 3.13 16.86
CA PHE A 980 -27.71 2.32 17.87
C PHE A 980 -28.50 1.02 18.08
N GLY A 981 -27.79 -0.04 18.45
CA GLY A 981 -28.30 -1.35 18.86
C GLY A 981 -27.15 -2.18 19.37
#